data_AF-A0A841ZN42-F1
#
_entry.id   AF-A0A841ZN42-F1
#
_cell.length_a   1.000
_cell.length_b   1.000
_cell.length_c   1.000
_cell.angle_alpha   90.00
_cell.angle_beta   90.00
_cell.angle_gamma   90.00
#
_symmetry.space_group_name_H-M   'P 1'
#
loop_
_entity.id
_entity.type
_entity.pdbx_description
1 polymer ?
#
loop_
_entity_poly.entity_id
_entity_poly.type
_entity_poly.pdbx_seq_one_letter_code
_entity_poly.pdbx_strand_id
1 'polypeptide(L)'
;MWKKSTKLLVALVIFGGSFISGTSSFAAEELAYVPKNPGNVYDDFSGNYGLLGVASKFHIFAKDKTILTAHVNGNVATKALEAYNNFGTDIVEGTLPFEVNYIQETNQLIASSEISDTSMRTDKFVVGSEIPVGEADGHPVVNGTRLDHLSVDDLYREKEGNHYIDFEAEFARLGSVAEQLRQTNAIKNYTAADFPDRNKREIDLTDVKAKTNTVTINLDAAVLTQDTPLTIKNPNGINLVFNVVHGSNDLAVHSQIHYNDRVNHETENFDDANVVWNFGTELAHLAVHAPFQGTVLAPNASITVTQNLDGSIIGKDVSIQASTNRWDPNPIVLPKATEQTLEISGEKVWQDLDNKWDTRPESITVKLLQNGKAFDTQEVRANNDGKWLYHFSEVPKMDENGKAYSYTVDEGNVPEGYVKSVNGTTITNTYQNSTQTSISGKKVWQDFDNQLNTRPDTITIELLQNGEVYQTKQIQAGEKGDWMFSFSGLPKYDVSGEAYSYTVDEVAVPEGYVESVEGTTIINTYAKKPLKNIQGDVIWKDKNDEYDTRPDNAKVILFQNGKVFRAQEVDADLDSDWDFDFTDVPQFDADGKSYVYTVNESNVPADYDSSVSGYTITNVLEETAMPEPDDQEDDSPDSRPDGSVDGTTDGDSNGQINENAEENLVNGFSGYSNERSAVEKITAASPRVTTNSVAVSPQEKTKQLPKTGDADGKWSLLVGILLAGIGIFWSVTAYRRTRKTGY
;
A
#
# COMPACT_ATOMS: atom_id res chain seq x y z
N MET A 1 -57.22 85.83 -82.72
CA MET A 1 -56.97 87.13 -82.04
C MET A 1 -56.62 86.85 -80.57
N TRP A 2 -56.40 87.88 -79.74
CA TRP A 2 -55.96 87.79 -78.32
C TRP A 2 -56.80 86.86 -77.40
N LYS A 3 -56.32 86.39 -76.22
CA LYS A 3 -55.22 86.88 -75.34
C LYS A 3 -54.48 85.74 -74.55
N LYS A 4 -53.51 86.11 -73.71
CA LYS A 4 -52.63 85.26 -72.84
C LYS A 4 -53.42 84.61 -71.65
N SER A 5 -52.94 83.68 -70.79
CA SER A 5 -51.58 83.28 -70.33
C SER A 5 -51.61 81.84 -69.71
N THR A 6 -50.59 80.94 -69.77
CA THR A 6 -49.39 80.82 -68.86
C THR A 6 -49.78 80.45 -67.39
N LYS A 7 -49.33 79.40 -66.66
CA LYS A 7 -48.31 78.28 -66.73
C LYS A 7 -48.60 77.27 -65.53
N LEU A 8 -48.02 76.08 -65.23
CA LEU A 8 -47.04 75.08 -65.78
C LEU A 8 -47.18 73.69 -65.03
N LEU A 9 -46.60 72.59 -65.57
CA LEU A 9 -46.00 71.30 -65.06
C LEU A 9 -46.02 70.85 -63.55
N VAL A 10 -45.76 69.56 -63.15
CA VAL A 10 -45.40 68.23 -63.79
C VAL A 10 -46.26 67.15 -63.06
N ALA A 11 -46.96 66.13 -63.62
CA ALA A 11 -46.63 64.99 -64.52
C ALA A 11 -45.75 63.88 -63.87
N LEU A 12 -45.93 62.55 -64.10
CA LEU A 12 -46.81 61.76 -65.00
C LEU A 12 -47.08 60.34 -64.36
N VAL A 13 -48.32 59.82 -64.28
CA VAL A 13 -48.91 58.65 -65.02
C VAL A 13 -48.23 57.28 -64.77
N ILE A 14 -48.81 56.18 -64.23
CA ILE A 14 -50.19 55.60 -64.06
C ILE A 14 -50.73 54.75 -65.25
N PHE A 15 -51.29 53.57 -64.91
CA PHE A 15 -52.47 52.82 -65.45
C PHE A 15 -52.19 51.36 -65.90
N GLY A 16 -53.08 50.36 -65.69
CA GLY A 16 -54.29 50.28 -64.83
C GLY A 16 -55.50 49.58 -65.47
N GLY A 17 -56.35 48.91 -64.67
CA GLY A 17 -57.59 48.18 -65.09
C GLY A 17 -57.35 46.66 -65.26
N SER A 18 -58.01 45.68 -64.62
CA SER A 18 -59.34 45.49 -63.97
C SER A 18 -60.48 44.99 -64.87
N PHE A 19 -60.94 43.74 -64.66
CA PHE A 19 -62.35 43.38 -64.38
C PHE A 19 -62.47 41.92 -63.86
N ILE A 20 -63.68 41.50 -63.46
CA ILE A 20 -63.94 40.31 -62.62
C ILE A 20 -64.89 39.31 -63.30
N SER A 21 -64.49 38.04 -63.41
CA SER A 21 -65.37 36.85 -63.28
C SER A 21 -64.53 35.57 -63.30
N GLY A 22 -64.86 34.56 -62.50
CA GLY A 22 -64.05 33.36 -62.38
C GLY A 22 -64.15 32.39 -63.56
N THR A 23 -63.01 31.88 -64.01
CA THR A 23 -62.91 30.61 -64.73
C THR A 23 -62.59 29.49 -63.74
N SER A 24 -63.24 28.33 -63.86
CA SER A 24 -62.87 27.14 -63.11
C SER A 24 -61.46 26.70 -63.50
N SER A 25 -60.49 26.93 -62.62
CA SER A 25 -59.19 26.30 -62.72
C SER A 25 -59.36 24.80 -62.48
N PHE A 26 -59.40 24.01 -63.55
CA PHE A 26 -58.85 22.67 -63.51
C PHE A 26 -57.34 22.81 -63.33
N ALA A 27 -56.94 23.14 -62.10
CA ALA A 27 -55.64 22.71 -61.62
C ALA A 27 -55.72 21.19 -61.64
N ALA A 28 -55.03 20.58 -62.60
CA ALA A 28 -54.49 19.26 -62.32
C ALA A 28 -53.61 19.45 -61.08
N GLU A 29 -53.86 18.66 -60.03
CA GLU A 29 -52.83 18.42 -59.04
C GLU A 29 -51.73 17.66 -59.79
N GLU A 30 -50.77 18.42 -60.32
CA GLU A 30 -49.46 17.90 -60.67
C GLU A 30 -48.92 17.27 -59.39
N LEU A 31 -49.01 15.94 -59.33
CA LEU A 31 -48.61 15.15 -58.17
C LEU A 31 -47.11 15.34 -58.01
N ALA A 32 -46.72 16.34 -57.22
CA ALA A 32 -45.34 16.70 -56.99
C ALA A 32 -44.58 15.44 -56.59
N TYR A 33 -43.67 15.00 -57.47
CA TYR A 33 -42.93 13.76 -57.30
C TYR A 33 -42.27 13.73 -55.91
N VAL A 34 -42.56 12.69 -55.14
CA VAL A 34 -42.07 12.52 -53.76
C VAL A 34 -41.02 11.41 -53.77
N PRO A 35 -39.72 11.74 -53.64
CA PRO A 35 -38.68 10.73 -53.50
C PRO A 35 -38.93 9.79 -52.33
N LYS A 36 -38.34 8.60 -52.42
CA LYS A 36 -38.37 7.62 -51.33
C LYS A 36 -37.59 8.15 -50.11
N ASN A 37 -37.98 7.72 -48.91
CA ASN A 37 -37.25 8.02 -47.68
C ASN A 37 -36.00 7.12 -47.61
N PRO A 38 -34.76 7.67 -47.52
CA PRO A 38 -33.55 6.85 -47.61
C PRO A 38 -33.38 5.88 -46.43
N GLY A 39 -33.92 6.18 -45.25
CA GLY A 39 -33.60 5.42 -44.04
C GLY A 39 -32.23 5.83 -43.50
N ASN A 40 -31.43 4.89 -43.03
CA ASN A 40 -30.04 5.11 -42.66
C ASN A 40 -29.10 4.14 -43.40
N VAL A 41 -27.88 4.59 -43.70
CA VAL A 41 -26.88 3.81 -44.46
C VAL A 41 -26.53 2.44 -43.83
N TYR A 42 -26.70 2.27 -42.52
CA TYR A 42 -26.51 0.99 -41.82
C TYR A 42 -27.71 0.03 -41.93
N ASP A 43 -28.85 0.47 -42.47
CA ASP A 43 -29.98 -0.40 -42.85
C ASP A 43 -29.75 -1.03 -44.25
N ASP A 44 -29.03 -0.31 -45.11
CA ASP A 44 -28.80 -0.61 -46.53
C ASP A 44 -27.66 -1.60 -46.77
N PHE A 45 -26.51 -1.36 -46.15
CA PHE A 45 -25.41 -2.32 -46.17
C PHE A 45 -25.56 -3.31 -45.01
N SER A 46 -25.21 -4.58 -45.24
CA SER A 46 -25.06 -5.58 -44.17
C SER A 46 -23.69 -6.25 -44.21
N GLY A 47 -23.15 -6.58 -43.03
CA GLY A 47 -21.87 -7.27 -42.89
C GLY A 47 -20.94 -6.69 -41.82
N ASN A 48 -19.67 -7.07 -41.86
CA ASN A 48 -18.61 -6.54 -41.02
C ASN A 48 -17.66 -5.68 -41.87
N TYR A 49 -17.67 -4.36 -41.64
CA TYR A 49 -16.87 -3.38 -42.37
C TYR A 49 -15.44 -3.21 -41.82
N GLY A 50 -15.08 -3.95 -40.76
CA GLY A 50 -13.86 -3.70 -40.00
C GLY A 50 -13.85 -2.29 -39.39
N LEU A 51 -12.64 -1.78 -39.11
CA LEU A 51 -12.46 -0.46 -38.53
C LEU A 51 -12.86 0.70 -39.45
N LEU A 52 -12.84 0.53 -40.77
CA LEU A 52 -13.19 1.63 -41.68
C LEU A 52 -14.69 1.95 -41.70
N GLY A 53 -15.56 1.04 -41.24
CA GLY A 53 -17.00 1.30 -41.16
C GLY A 53 -17.61 1.55 -42.54
N VAL A 54 -18.68 2.35 -42.62
CA VAL A 54 -19.44 2.49 -43.87
C VAL A 54 -18.67 3.24 -44.96
N ALA A 55 -17.66 4.02 -44.58
CA ALA A 55 -16.70 4.61 -45.52
C ALA A 55 -15.94 3.57 -46.37
N SER A 56 -15.91 2.29 -45.98
CA SER A 56 -15.38 1.19 -46.80
C SER A 56 -16.28 0.76 -47.97
N LYS A 57 -17.42 1.46 -48.19
CA LYS A 57 -18.41 1.15 -49.24
C LYS A 57 -18.63 2.29 -50.23
N PHE A 58 -17.75 3.28 -50.21
CA PHE A 58 -17.73 4.39 -51.15
C PHE A 58 -16.33 4.53 -51.74
N HIS A 59 -16.26 4.77 -53.05
CA HIS A 59 -15.02 5.13 -53.71
C HIS A 59 -14.53 6.51 -53.26
N ILE A 60 -15.44 7.47 -53.09
CA ILE A 60 -15.12 8.75 -52.44
C ILE A 60 -16.03 8.92 -51.22
N PHE A 61 -15.43 9.01 -50.04
CA PHE A 61 -16.09 9.35 -48.78
C PHE A 61 -15.51 10.66 -48.26
N ALA A 62 -16.23 11.77 -48.47
CA ALA A 62 -15.75 13.12 -48.16
C ALA A 62 -16.62 13.81 -47.11
N LYS A 63 -16.00 14.45 -46.11
CA LYS A 63 -16.74 15.08 -45.01
C LYS A 63 -17.54 16.31 -45.46
N ASP A 64 -16.85 17.24 -46.14
CA ASP A 64 -17.35 18.59 -46.40
C ASP A 64 -17.61 18.84 -47.89
N LYS A 65 -16.65 18.50 -48.77
CA LYS A 65 -16.79 18.78 -50.21
C LYS A 65 -16.05 17.80 -51.14
N THR A 66 -16.70 17.45 -52.25
CA THR A 66 -16.10 16.75 -53.39
C THR A 66 -16.20 17.61 -54.66
N ILE A 67 -15.09 17.71 -55.42
CA ILE A 67 -15.02 18.40 -56.72
C ILE A 67 -14.49 17.43 -57.76
N LEU A 68 -15.27 17.13 -58.80
CA LEU A 68 -14.90 16.18 -59.86
C LEU A 68 -14.69 16.91 -61.18
N THR A 69 -13.47 16.88 -61.71
CA THR A 69 -13.13 17.46 -63.03
C THR A 69 -12.64 16.42 -64.04
N ALA A 70 -12.29 15.22 -63.57
CA ALA A 70 -12.03 14.02 -64.37
C ALA A 70 -13.02 12.90 -64.00
N HIS A 71 -13.05 11.82 -64.79
CA HIS A 71 -13.97 10.70 -64.62
C HIS A 71 -13.74 9.97 -63.28
N VAL A 72 -14.82 9.53 -62.63
CA VAL A 72 -14.76 8.81 -61.36
C VAL A 72 -15.51 7.49 -61.50
N ASN A 73 -14.77 6.42 -61.77
CA ASN A 73 -15.30 5.07 -61.90
C ASN A 73 -15.59 4.48 -60.51
N GLY A 74 -16.58 5.04 -59.82
CA GLY A 74 -17.00 4.66 -58.47
C GLY A 74 -18.00 5.64 -57.86
N ASN A 75 -18.67 5.18 -56.80
CA ASN A 75 -19.70 5.93 -56.07
C ASN A 75 -19.13 6.97 -55.07
N VAL A 76 -19.94 7.98 -54.79
CA VAL A 76 -19.59 9.14 -53.96
C VAL A 76 -20.57 9.28 -52.79
N ALA A 77 -20.04 9.35 -51.57
CA ALA A 77 -20.69 9.94 -50.41
C ALA A 77 -19.98 11.24 -50.05
N THR A 78 -20.69 12.36 -50.12
CA THR A 78 -20.16 13.68 -49.76
C THR A 78 -21.23 14.58 -49.20
N LYS A 79 -20.82 15.58 -48.42
CA LYS A 79 -21.70 16.69 -48.08
C LYS A 79 -21.98 17.54 -49.32
N ALA A 80 -21.00 18.28 -49.85
CA ALA A 80 -21.20 19.14 -51.01
C ALA A 80 -20.53 18.58 -52.29
N LEU A 81 -21.30 18.35 -53.37
CA LEU A 81 -20.77 17.89 -54.66
C LEU A 81 -20.77 18.99 -55.74
N GLU A 82 -19.63 19.16 -56.41
CA GLU A 82 -19.49 19.87 -57.69
C GLU A 82 -18.88 18.93 -58.75
N ALA A 83 -19.74 18.26 -59.51
CA ALA A 83 -19.35 17.30 -60.55
C ALA A 83 -19.39 17.94 -61.95
N TYR A 84 -18.22 18.27 -62.48
CA TYR A 84 -18.01 18.74 -63.86
C TYR A 84 -17.71 17.60 -64.85
N ASN A 85 -17.73 16.35 -64.36
CA ASN A 85 -17.51 15.12 -65.12
C ASN A 85 -18.42 14.02 -64.55
N ASN A 86 -18.58 12.90 -65.27
CA ASN A 86 -19.39 11.78 -64.80
C ASN A 86 -18.73 11.06 -63.61
N PHE A 87 -19.57 10.38 -62.83
CA PHE A 87 -19.17 9.45 -61.77
C PHE A 87 -20.15 8.27 -61.70
N GLY A 88 -19.74 7.12 -61.16
CA GLY A 88 -20.49 5.86 -61.11
C GLY A 88 -19.61 4.65 -61.43
N THR A 89 -20.00 3.41 -61.09
CA THR A 89 -19.19 2.21 -61.40
C THR A 89 -19.58 1.61 -62.77
N ASP A 90 -18.93 2.06 -63.85
CA ASP A 90 -19.22 1.73 -65.26
C ASP A 90 -19.34 0.24 -65.64
N ILE A 91 -18.63 -0.67 -64.95
CA ILE A 91 -18.68 -2.11 -65.21
C ILE A 91 -19.95 -2.74 -64.60
N VAL A 92 -20.52 -3.76 -65.27
CA VAL A 92 -21.63 -4.60 -64.77
C VAL A 92 -21.34 -6.10 -64.99
N GLU A 93 -20.46 -6.67 -64.18
CA GLU A 93 -20.15 -8.11 -64.05
C GLU A 93 -20.99 -8.81 -62.98
N GLY A 94 -21.53 -8.08 -61.98
CA GLY A 94 -22.51 -8.59 -61.02
C GLY A 94 -21.94 -9.08 -59.68
N THR A 95 -20.76 -8.61 -59.28
CA THR A 95 -20.23 -8.80 -57.92
C THR A 95 -20.51 -7.61 -57.00
N LEU A 96 -20.89 -6.46 -57.54
CA LEU A 96 -21.47 -5.30 -56.86
C LEU A 96 -22.99 -5.26 -57.12
N PRO A 97 -23.80 -5.96 -56.30
CA PRO A 97 -25.25 -6.05 -56.51
C PRO A 97 -26.04 -4.82 -56.07
N PHE A 98 -25.38 -3.85 -55.44
CA PHE A 98 -26.02 -2.66 -54.87
C PHE A 98 -25.04 -1.49 -54.85
N GLU A 99 -25.41 -0.39 -55.50
CA GLU A 99 -24.60 0.83 -55.56
C GLU A 99 -25.37 2.00 -54.92
N VAL A 100 -24.66 2.79 -54.11
CA VAL A 100 -25.25 3.86 -53.30
C VAL A 100 -24.42 5.12 -53.50
N ASN A 101 -25.08 6.22 -53.84
CA ASN A 101 -24.50 7.55 -53.88
C ASN A 101 -25.24 8.47 -52.88
N TYR A 102 -24.52 9.41 -52.27
CA TYR A 102 -25.08 10.29 -51.26
C TYR A 102 -24.49 11.71 -51.33
N ILE A 103 -25.37 12.70 -51.50
CA ILE A 103 -25.02 14.10 -51.71
C ILE A 103 -25.97 14.99 -50.89
N GLN A 104 -25.49 15.61 -49.80
CA GLN A 104 -26.34 16.51 -48.99
C GLN A 104 -26.65 17.83 -49.72
N GLU A 105 -25.67 18.38 -50.44
CA GLU A 105 -25.69 19.67 -51.10
C GLU A 105 -25.04 19.53 -52.50
N THR A 106 -25.55 20.20 -53.53
CA THR A 106 -24.85 20.25 -54.83
C THR A 106 -25.20 21.51 -55.62
N ASN A 107 -24.19 22.09 -56.28
CA ASN A 107 -24.34 23.21 -57.21
C ASN A 107 -24.19 22.78 -58.67
N GLN A 108 -23.71 21.56 -58.94
CA GLN A 108 -23.34 21.09 -60.28
C GLN A 108 -23.32 19.56 -60.33
N LEU A 109 -24.09 18.99 -61.25
CA LEU A 109 -24.11 17.57 -61.63
C LEU A 109 -24.01 17.45 -63.15
N ILE A 110 -23.59 16.29 -63.67
CA ILE A 110 -23.68 15.94 -65.10
C ILE A 110 -24.83 14.95 -65.31
N ALA A 111 -25.59 15.13 -66.39
CA ALA A 111 -26.76 14.30 -66.68
C ALA A 111 -26.43 12.82 -66.93
N SER A 112 -25.25 12.53 -67.50
CA SER A 112 -24.73 11.19 -67.78
C SER A 112 -23.92 10.57 -66.63
N SER A 113 -24.10 11.05 -65.39
CA SER A 113 -23.61 10.37 -64.19
C SER A 113 -24.46 9.13 -63.86
N GLU A 114 -23.91 8.29 -63.00
CA GLU A 114 -24.39 6.95 -62.64
C GLU A 114 -24.43 5.97 -63.83
N ILE A 115 -24.80 4.73 -63.53
CA ILE A 115 -25.18 3.70 -64.50
C ILE A 115 -26.69 3.43 -64.32
N SER A 116 -27.26 2.56 -65.14
CA SER A 116 -28.65 2.14 -65.01
C SER A 116 -28.77 0.77 -64.35
N ASP A 117 -29.76 0.67 -63.44
CA ASP A 117 -30.31 -0.54 -62.87
C ASP A 117 -30.36 -1.73 -63.84
N THR A 118 -29.99 -2.91 -63.35
CA THR A 118 -30.00 -4.16 -64.13
C THR A 118 -30.62 -5.31 -63.32
N SER A 119 -30.76 -6.49 -63.93
CA SER A 119 -31.16 -7.69 -63.18
C SER A 119 -30.08 -8.20 -62.20
N MET A 120 -28.95 -7.50 -62.05
CA MET A 120 -27.83 -7.90 -61.19
C MET A 120 -27.36 -6.80 -60.22
N ARG A 121 -27.61 -5.52 -60.52
CA ARG A 121 -27.36 -4.35 -59.66
C ARG A 121 -28.61 -3.51 -59.55
N THR A 122 -28.93 -3.05 -58.35
CA THR A 122 -29.86 -1.94 -58.12
C THR A 122 -29.13 -0.71 -57.57
N ASP A 123 -29.58 0.48 -57.92
CA ASP A 123 -28.94 1.75 -57.58
C ASP A 123 -29.74 2.55 -56.53
N LYS A 124 -29.05 3.37 -55.74
CA LYS A 124 -29.65 4.22 -54.71
C LYS A 124 -28.99 5.59 -54.65
N PHE A 125 -29.63 6.59 -55.24
CA PHE A 125 -29.16 7.96 -55.26
C PHE A 125 -29.86 8.78 -54.15
N VAL A 126 -29.14 9.09 -53.08
CA VAL A 126 -29.68 9.80 -51.92
C VAL A 126 -29.27 11.28 -51.94
N VAL A 127 -30.25 12.18 -51.88
CA VAL A 127 -30.01 13.63 -51.82
C VAL A 127 -30.50 14.27 -50.51
N GLY A 128 -29.81 15.32 -50.07
CA GLY A 128 -30.18 16.11 -48.90
C GLY A 128 -31.54 16.79 -49.03
N SER A 129 -32.15 17.10 -47.88
CA SER A 129 -33.54 17.56 -47.79
C SER A 129 -33.81 18.89 -48.52
N GLU A 130 -32.83 19.79 -48.53
CA GLU A 130 -32.89 21.11 -49.18
C GLU A 130 -32.68 21.06 -50.70
N ILE A 131 -32.23 19.94 -51.28
CA ILE A 131 -32.01 19.85 -52.72
C ILE A 131 -33.36 19.87 -53.46
N PRO A 132 -33.54 20.75 -54.47
CA PRO A 132 -34.71 20.72 -55.36
C PRO A 132 -34.73 19.42 -56.17
N VAL A 133 -35.87 18.74 -56.19
CA VAL A 133 -36.07 17.47 -56.87
C VAL A 133 -37.36 17.48 -57.70
N GLY A 134 -37.39 16.65 -58.76
CA GLY A 134 -38.56 16.44 -59.60
C GLY A 134 -38.39 15.25 -60.54
N GLU A 135 -39.26 15.16 -61.53
CA GLU A 135 -39.25 14.16 -62.60
C GLU A 135 -39.20 14.86 -63.97
N ALA A 136 -38.49 14.26 -64.93
CA ALA A 136 -38.62 14.57 -66.35
C ALA A 136 -38.43 13.30 -67.18
N ASP A 137 -39.37 13.00 -68.07
CA ASP A 137 -39.33 11.83 -68.98
C ASP A 137 -39.17 10.46 -68.29
N GLY A 138 -39.59 10.32 -67.02
CA GLY A 138 -39.40 9.12 -66.19
C GLY A 138 -38.05 9.02 -65.47
N HIS A 139 -37.20 10.04 -65.62
CA HIS A 139 -35.91 10.18 -64.95
C HIS A 139 -35.97 11.21 -63.82
N PRO A 140 -35.15 11.08 -62.76
CA PRO A 140 -35.09 12.04 -61.68
C PRO A 140 -34.39 13.32 -62.12
N VAL A 141 -34.91 14.46 -61.66
CA VAL A 141 -34.28 15.78 -61.79
C VAL A 141 -33.77 16.20 -60.42
N VAL A 142 -32.47 16.50 -60.32
CA VAL A 142 -31.76 16.87 -59.09
C VAL A 142 -31.07 18.22 -59.29
N ASN A 143 -31.46 19.22 -58.50
CA ASN A 143 -31.09 20.63 -58.63
C ASN A 143 -31.16 21.18 -60.08
N GLY A 144 -32.17 20.74 -60.85
CA GLY A 144 -32.38 21.14 -62.24
C GLY A 144 -31.66 20.29 -63.30
N THR A 145 -30.74 19.40 -62.93
CA THR A 145 -30.13 18.41 -63.84
C THR A 145 -30.97 17.14 -63.84
N ARG A 146 -31.48 16.72 -65.01
CA ARG A 146 -32.04 15.36 -65.21
C ARG A 146 -30.88 14.36 -65.23
N LEU A 147 -31.01 13.25 -64.49
CA LEU A 147 -30.00 12.18 -64.48
C LEU A 147 -30.47 11.04 -65.40
N ASP A 148 -29.84 10.94 -66.56
CA ASP A 148 -30.33 10.16 -67.72
C ASP A 148 -30.17 8.64 -67.55
N HIS A 149 -29.37 8.18 -66.59
CA HIS A 149 -29.17 6.75 -66.33
C HIS A 149 -30.02 6.20 -65.18
N LEU A 150 -30.49 7.06 -64.25
CA LEU A 150 -31.37 6.68 -63.15
C LEU A 150 -32.85 6.72 -63.54
N SER A 151 -33.67 5.91 -62.86
CA SER A 151 -35.13 6.03 -62.86
C SER A 151 -35.64 6.85 -61.67
N VAL A 152 -36.90 7.29 -61.73
CA VAL A 152 -37.58 7.93 -60.58
C VAL A 152 -37.75 7.02 -59.36
N ASP A 153 -37.56 5.71 -59.49
CA ASP A 153 -37.56 4.78 -58.36
C ASP A 153 -36.23 4.80 -57.58
N ASP A 154 -35.13 5.28 -58.18
CA ASP A 154 -33.78 5.15 -57.61
C ASP A 154 -33.36 6.39 -56.81
N LEU A 155 -34.15 7.47 -56.90
CA LEU A 155 -33.96 8.71 -56.16
C LEU A 155 -34.67 8.68 -54.79
N TYR A 156 -33.88 8.94 -53.76
CA TYR A 156 -34.29 9.06 -52.36
C TYR A 156 -33.92 10.46 -51.86
N ARG A 157 -34.76 11.06 -50.99
CA ARG A 157 -34.45 12.35 -50.37
C ARG A 157 -34.65 12.31 -48.86
N GLU A 158 -33.71 12.91 -48.15
CA GLU A 158 -33.77 13.09 -46.70
C GLU A 158 -35.02 13.87 -46.26
N LYS A 159 -35.30 13.78 -44.96
CA LYS A 159 -36.26 14.64 -44.27
C LYS A 159 -35.49 15.60 -43.38
N GLU A 160 -36.05 16.78 -43.14
CA GLU A 160 -35.48 17.79 -42.25
C GLU A 160 -35.00 17.16 -40.92
N GLY A 161 -33.73 17.40 -40.57
CA GLY A 161 -33.10 16.86 -39.36
C GLY A 161 -32.81 15.34 -39.33
N ASN A 162 -32.98 14.61 -40.45
CA ASN A 162 -32.74 13.16 -40.52
C ASN A 162 -31.74 12.84 -41.65
N HIS A 163 -30.45 12.80 -41.30
CA HIS A 163 -29.40 12.51 -42.27
C HIS A 163 -29.20 11.02 -42.53
N TYR A 164 -28.95 10.68 -43.79
CA TYR A 164 -28.66 9.32 -44.23
C TYR A 164 -27.30 8.81 -43.74
N ILE A 165 -26.30 9.71 -43.75
CA ILE A 165 -24.98 9.53 -43.13
C ILE A 165 -24.71 10.77 -42.27
N ASP A 166 -24.40 10.56 -40.98
CA ASP A 166 -23.86 11.63 -40.13
C ASP A 166 -22.35 11.73 -40.36
N PHE A 167 -21.95 12.65 -41.24
CA PHE A 167 -20.54 12.89 -41.55
C PHE A 167 -19.74 13.43 -40.34
N GLU A 168 -20.34 14.13 -39.39
CA GLU A 168 -19.61 14.58 -38.19
C GLU A 168 -19.29 13.38 -37.29
N ALA A 169 -20.27 12.52 -37.01
CA ALA A 169 -20.07 11.31 -36.22
C ALA A 169 -19.12 10.31 -36.90
N GLU A 170 -19.30 10.05 -38.20
CA GLU A 170 -18.47 9.08 -38.93
C GLU A 170 -17.04 9.59 -39.11
N PHE A 171 -16.79 10.88 -39.36
CA PHE A 171 -15.42 11.41 -39.41
C PHE A 171 -14.76 11.51 -38.03
N ALA A 172 -15.50 11.79 -36.95
CA ALA A 172 -14.95 11.68 -35.60
C ALA A 172 -14.54 10.23 -35.26
N ARG A 173 -15.34 9.26 -35.70
CA ARG A 173 -15.02 7.82 -35.60
C ARG A 173 -13.80 7.43 -36.46
N LEU A 174 -13.74 7.89 -37.72
CA LEU A 174 -12.63 7.62 -38.64
C LEU A 174 -11.31 8.26 -38.17
N GLY A 175 -11.35 9.47 -37.59
CA GLY A 175 -10.19 10.09 -36.95
C GLY A 175 -9.69 9.28 -35.75
N SER A 176 -10.61 8.80 -34.91
CA SER A 176 -10.28 7.90 -33.79
C SER A 176 -9.65 6.58 -34.27
N VAL A 177 -10.17 6.02 -35.37
CA VAL A 177 -9.63 4.82 -36.03
C VAL A 177 -8.25 5.07 -36.64
N ALA A 178 -8.03 6.21 -37.30
CA ALA A 178 -6.74 6.58 -37.85
C ALA A 178 -5.66 6.63 -36.75
N GLU A 179 -5.97 7.22 -35.59
CA GLU A 179 -5.04 7.22 -34.44
C GLU A 179 -4.89 5.84 -33.78
N GLN A 180 -5.95 5.04 -33.69
CA GLN A 180 -5.88 3.66 -33.20
C GLN A 180 -4.95 2.82 -34.09
N LEU A 181 -5.03 2.99 -35.42
CA LEU A 181 -4.14 2.34 -36.38
C LEU A 181 -2.69 2.85 -36.25
N ARG A 182 -2.46 4.16 -36.04
CA ARG A 182 -1.11 4.72 -35.77
C ARG A 182 -0.48 4.18 -34.48
N GLN A 183 -1.26 3.67 -33.52
CA GLN A 183 -0.79 3.08 -32.26
C GLN A 183 -0.56 1.56 -32.31
N THR A 184 -0.85 0.90 -33.44
CA THR A 184 -0.61 -0.55 -33.57
C THR A 184 0.87 -0.91 -33.71
N ASN A 185 1.25 -2.11 -33.26
CA ASN A 185 2.61 -2.62 -33.42
C ASN A 185 2.90 -2.91 -34.91
N ALA A 186 3.62 -2.01 -35.58
CA ALA A 186 4.08 -2.25 -36.94
C ALA A 186 5.11 -3.40 -36.99
N ILE A 187 4.95 -4.34 -37.91
CA ILE A 187 5.90 -5.47 -38.08
C ILE A 187 7.26 -5.02 -38.61
N LYS A 188 7.29 -3.85 -39.27
CA LYS A 188 8.48 -3.23 -39.84
C LYS A 188 8.25 -1.72 -39.95
N ASN A 189 9.35 -0.97 -39.85
CA ASN A 189 9.41 0.45 -40.13
C ASN A 189 10.28 0.62 -41.38
N TYR A 190 9.89 1.47 -42.31
CA TYR A 190 10.65 1.77 -43.53
C TYR A 190 10.88 3.28 -43.65
N THR A 191 12.11 3.64 -44.00
CA THR A 191 12.57 5.01 -44.21
C THR A 191 13.15 5.17 -45.61
N ALA A 192 13.49 6.41 -46.02
CA ALA A 192 14.22 6.63 -47.26
C ALA A 192 15.60 5.94 -47.31
N ALA A 193 16.20 5.61 -46.16
CA ALA A 193 17.50 4.92 -46.08
C ALA A 193 17.42 3.42 -46.39
N ASP A 194 16.23 2.80 -46.25
CA ASP A 194 15.99 1.39 -46.57
C ASP A 194 15.94 1.12 -48.08
N PHE A 195 15.93 2.18 -48.91
CA PHE A 195 15.82 2.12 -50.36
C PHE A 195 17.02 2.76 -51.09
N PRO A 196 18.26 2.25 -50.91
CA PRO A 196 19.48 2.88 -51.44
C PRO A 196 19.58 2.87 -52.97
N ASP A 197 18.98 1.89 -53.66
CA ASP A 197 18.76 1.96 -55.11
C ASP A 197 17.40 2.59 -55.40
N ARG A 198 17.39 3.87 -55.77
CA ARG A 198 16.15 4.62 -56.11
C ARG A 198 15.35 3.99 -57.25
N ASN A 199 15.93 3.08 -58.04
CA ASN A 199 15.26 2.38 -59.14
C ASN A 199 14.67 1.01 -58.71
N LYS A 200 14.91 0.58 -57.47
CA LYS A 200 14.48 -0.72 -56.93
C LYS A 200 14.01 -0.57 -55.48
N ARG A 201 12.96 0.23 -55.30
CA ARG A 201 12.37 0.49 -53.98
C ARG A 201 11.23 -0.50 -53.77
N GLU A 202 11.49 -1.55 -52.99
CA GLU A 202 10.61 -2.70 -52.87
C GLU A 202 10.35 -3.07 -51.41
N ILE A 203 9.07 -3.18 -51.04
CA ILE A 203 8.58 -3.71 -49.77
C ILE A 203 8.09 -5.12 -50.05
N ASP A 204 8.96 -6.11 -49.83
CA ASP A 204 8.63 -7.52 -49.98
C ASP A 204 8.07 -8.11 -48.67
N LEU A 205 6.87 -8.69 -48.76
CA LEU A 205 6.14 -9.33 -47.66
C LEU A 205 5.86 -10.82 -47.94
N THR A 206 6.53 -11.43 -48.93
CA THR A 206 6.35 -12.85 -49.31
C THR A 206 6.54 -13.81 -48.14
N ASP A 207 7.50 -13.54 -47.25
CA ASP A 207 7.76 -14.34 -46.04
C ASP A 207 6.80 -14.06 -44.87
N VAL A 208 5.98 -13.00 -44.95
CA VAL A 208 4.99 -12.67 -43.90
C VAL A 208 3.83 -13.65 -44.00
N LYS A 209 3.66 -14.46 -42.95
CA LYS A 209 2.65 -15.53 -42.88
C LYS A 209 1.49 -15.13 -41.97
N ALA A 210 0.49 -14.48 -42.54
CA ALA A 210 -0.81 -14.26 -41.91
C ALA A 210 -1.90 -14.88 -42.79
N LYS A 211 -2.94 -15.45 -42.16
CA LYS A 211 -4.14 -15.99 -42.86
C LYS A 211 -5.46 -15.35 -42.42
N THR A 212 -5.41 -14.43 -41.47
CA THR A 212 -6.61 -13.89 -40.78
C THR A 212 -6.48 -12.46 -40.26
N ASN A 213 -5.27 -11.91 -40.10
CA ASN A 213 -5.03 -10.70 -39.31
C ASN A 213 -4.50 -9.56 -40.19
N THR A 214 -4.95 -8.32 -39.91
CA THR A 214 -4.33 -7.10 -40.47
C THR A 214 -2.88 -6.98 -40.02
N VAL A 215 -2.02 -6.53 -40.93
CA VAL A 215 -0.59 -6.24 -40.68
C VAL A 215 -0.32 -4.76 -40.87
N THR A 216 0.20 -4.13 -39.82
CA THR A 216 0.65 -2.73 -39.87
C THR A 216 2.12 -2.64 -40.28
N ILE A 217 2.43 -1.66 -41.13
CA ILE A 217 3.79 -1.22 -41.47
C ILE A 217 3.84 0.29 -41.27
N ASN A 218 4.91 0.80 -40.64
CA ASN A 218 5.16 2.24 -40.60
C ASN A 218 6.04 2.62 -41.80
N LEU A 219 5.64 3.64 -42.55
CA LEU A 219 6.39 4.18 -43.69
C LEU A 219 6.65 5.67 -43.46
N ASP A 220 7.91 6.07 -43.50
CA ASP A 220 8.28 7.49 -43.45
C ASP A 220 7.75 8.22 -44.70
N ALA A 221 7.11 9.37 -44.50
CA ALA A 221 6.54 10.17 -45.57
C ALA A 221 7.57 10.52 -46.66
N ALA A 222 8.86 10.67 -46.31
CA ALA A 222 9.95 10.92 -47.26
C ALA A 222 10.24 9.75 -48.22
N VAL A 223 9.57 8.60 -48.07
CA VAL A 223 9.56 7.54 -49.09
C VAL A 223 8.54 7.85 -50.19
N LEU A 224 7.39 8.46 -49.85
CA LEU A 224 6.32 8.79 -50.80
C LEU A 224 6.58 10.07 -51.60
N THR A 225 7.44 10.97 -51.11
CA THR A 225 7.81 12.23 -51.78
C THR A 225 8.90 12.07 -52.86
N GLN A 226 9.15 10.87 -53.39
CA GLN A 226 10.24 10.61 -54.34
C GLN A 226 9.72 10.26 -55.73
N ASP A 227 10.32 10.82 -56.78
CA ASP A 227 9.91 10.70 -58.19
C ASP A 227 10.19 9.34 -58.85
N THR A 228 10.28 8.26 -58.07
CA THR A 228 10.50 6.89 -58.58
C THR A 228 9.45 5.94 -57.99
N PRO A 229 9.16 4.78 -58.64
CA PRO A 229 8.18 3.85 -58.11
C PRO A 229 8.51 3.30 -56.72
N LEU A 230 7.48 2.84 -56.01
CA LEU A 230 7.56 2.03 -54.81
C LEU A 230 6.72 0.76 -55.04
N THR A 231 7.37 -0.40 -55.06
CA THR A 231 6.72 -1.69 -55.29
C THR A 231 6.39 -2.37 -53.95
N ILE A 232 5.16 -2.82 -53.78
CA ILE A 232 4.67 -3.56 -52.62
C ILE A 232 4.33 -4.99 -53.07
N LYS A 233 5.08 -5.99 -52.58
CA LYS A 233 4.77 -7.41 -52.84
C LYS A 233 4.04 -8.00 -51.65
N ASN A 234 2.77 -8.33 -51.85
CA ASN A 234 1.88 -8.98 -50.91
C ASN A 234 1.20 -10.20 -51.58
N PRO A 235 1.96 -11.25 -51.96
CA PRO A 235 1.42 -12.41 -52.67
C PRO A 235 0.51 -13.29 -51.79
N ASN A 236 0.50 -13.06 -50.47
CA ASN A 236 -0.30 -13.79 -49.49
C ASN A 236 -1.68 -13.14 -49.24
N GLY A 237 -2.00 -12.00 -49.87
CA GLY A 237 -3.31 -11.34 -49.74
C GLY A 237 -3.61 -10.80 -48.34
N ILE A 238 -2.59 -10.29 -47.63
CA ILE A 238 -2.73 -9.84 -46.25
C ILE A 238 -3.30 -8.41 -46.22
N ASN A 239 -4.29 -8.12 -45.37
CA ASN A 239 -4.79 -6.76 -45.16
C ASN A 239 -3.68 -5.86 -44.57
N LEU A 240 -3.08 -5.00 -45.40
CA LEU A 240 -2.00 -4.08 -45.01
C LEU A 240 -2.56 -2.72 -44.56
N VAL A 241 -1.99 -2.19 -43.48
CA VAL A 241 -2.11 -0.78 -43.11
C VAL A 241 -0.73 -0.15 -43.13
N PHE A 242 -0.49 0.76 -44.07
CA PHE A 242 0.68 1.63 -44.09
C PHE A 242 0.38 2.89 -43.29
N ASN A 243 0.87 2.98 -42.05
CA ASN A 243 0.89 4.23 -41.30
C ASN A 243 1.97 5.14 -41.89
N VAL A 244 1.57 6.25 -42.48
CA VAL A 244 2.49 7.27 -43.00
C VAL A 244 2.93 8.16 -41.85
N VAL A 245 4.20 8.08 -41.47
CA VAL A 245 4.77 8.76 -40.30
C VAL A 245 5.75 9.87 -40.71
N HIS A 246 5.99 10.82 -39.80
CA HIS A 246 6.87 11.99 -40.02
C HIS A 246 6.47 12.91 -41.21
N GLY A 247 5.21 12.86 -41.64
CA GLY A 247 4.67 13.81 -42.61
C GLY A 247 4.64 15.24 -42.08
N SER A 248 4.86 16.21 -42.96
CA SER A 248 4.50 17.62 -42.74
C SER A 248 2.98 17.80 -42.80
N ASN A 249 2.48 18.95 -42.31
CA ASN A 249 1.08 19.38 -42.41
C ASN A 249 0.50 19.31 -43.84
N ASP A 250 1.38 19.48 -44.83
CA ASP A 250 1.11 19.37 -46.25
C ASP A 250 2.03 18.29 -46.83
N LEU A 251 1.50 17.32 -47.58
CA LEU A 251 2.26 16.21 -48.15
C LEU A 251 1.96 16.02 -49.64
N ALA A 252 3.02 15.89 -50.45
CA ALA A 252 2.92 15.60 -51.87
C ALA A 252 3.50 14.22 -52.20
N VAL A 253 2.65 13.30 -52.68
CA VAL A 253 3.04 11.96 -53.11
C VAL A 253 3.49 12.02 -54.57
N HIS A 254 4.80 11.84 -54.78
CA HIS A 254 5.46 11.78 -56.09
C HIS A 254 5.87 10.35 -56.49
N SER A 255 5.78 9.40 -55.54
CA SER A 255 6.05 7.99 -55.78
C SER A 255 4.87 7.31 -56.43
N GLN A 256 5.08 6.74 -57.63
CA GLN A 256 4.13 5.80 -58.19
C GLN A 256 4.05 4.55 -57.31
N ILE A 257 2.86 4.10 -56.97
CA ILE A 257 2.66 2.84 -56.24
C ILE A 257 2.44 1.70 -57.23
N HIS A 258 3.13 0.58 -57.02
CA HIS A 258 2.87 -0.70 -57.69
C HIS A 258 2.57 -1.76 -56.64
N TYR A 259 1.34 -2.23 -56.57
CA TYR A 259 0.89 -3.25 -55.62
C TYR A 259 0.71 -4.60 -56.31
N ASN A 260 1.51 -5.60 -55.92
CA ASN A 260 1.65 -6.86 -56.65
C ASN A 260 1.85 -6.60 -58.16
N ASP A 261 1.18 -7.38 -59.02
CA ASP A 261 1.11 -7.17 -60.47
C ASP A 261 -0.18 -6.41 -60.89
N ARG A 262 -0.85 -5.69 -59.97
CA ARG A 262 -2.12 -4.98 -60.27
C ARG A 262 -1.86 -3.83 -61.23
N VAL A 263 -2.58 -3.83 -62.36
CA VAL A 263 -2.71 -2.70 -63.28
C VAL A 263 -3.96 -1.91 -62.90
N ASN A 264 -3.92 -0.58 -62.96
CA ASN A 264 -5.11 0.24 -62.71
C ASN A 264 -6.22 -0.08 -63.73
N HIS A 265 -7.35 -0.59 -63.25
CA HIS A 265 -8.52 -0.97 -64.05
C HIS A 265 -9.81 -0.69 -63.28
N GLU A 266 -10.92 -0.59 -64.00
CA GLU A 266 -12.27 -0.60 -63.40
C GLU A 266 -12.58 -2.03 -62.92
N THR A 267 -13.27 -2.18 -61.79
CA THR A 267 -13.64 -3.50 -61.24
C THR A 267 -14.82 -3.41 -60.29
N GLU A 268 -15.57 -4.50 -60.17
CA GLU A 268 -16.51 -4.78 -59.06
C GLU A 268 -15.99 -5.84 -58.09
N ASN A 269 -14.92 -6.55 -58.45
CA ASN A 269 -14.25 -7.47 -57.55
C ASN A 269 -13.17 -6.71 -56.78
N PHE A 270 -13.29 -6.73 -55.46
CA PHE A 270 -12.40 -6.07 -54.51
C PHE A 270 -11.66 -7.08 -53.60
N ASP A 271 -11.65 -8.37 -53.93
CA ASP A 271 -10.97 -9.42 -53.15
C ASP A 271 -9.46 -9.15 -52.99
N ASP A 272 -8.85 -8.42 -53.93
CA ASP A 272 -7.44 -8.03 -53.89
C ASP A 272 -7.16 -6.70 -53.15
N ALA A 273 -8.19 -5.96 -52.70
CA ALA A 273 -8.16 -4.65 -52.05
C ALA A 273 -7.60 -4.65 -50.60
N ASN A 274 -6.41 -5.21 -50.45
CA ASN A 274 -5.79 -5.52 -49.16
C ASN A 274 -4.74 -4.47 -48.76
N VAL A 275 -4.92 -3.19 -49.12
CA VAL A 275 -3.97 -2.11 -48.75
C VAL A 275 -4.65 -0.77 -48.46
N VAL A 276 -4.38 -0.25 -47.25
CA VAL A 276 -4.85 1.05 -46.74
C VAL A 276 -3.66 1.91 -46.34
N TRP A 277 -3.66 3.17 -46.77
CA TRP A 277 -2.67 4.19 -46.47
C TRP A 277 -3.24 5.15 -45.42
N ASN A 278 -2.81 4.99 -44.17
CA ASN A 278 -3.25 5.81 -43.05
C ASN A 278 -2.31 7.01 -42.85
N PHE A 279 -2.78 8.19 -43.24
CA PHE A 279 -2.06 9.47 -43.08
C PHE A 279 -2.35 10.15 -41.72
N GLY A 280 -3.22 9.58 -40.88
CA GLY A 280 -3.57 10.12 -39.57
C GLY A 280 -4.47 11.36 -39.61
N THR A 281 -4.59 12.02 -38.46
CA THR A 281 -5.44 13.22 -38.27
C THR A 281 -4.68 14.55 -38.29
N GLU A 282 -3.34 14.53 -38.35
CA GLU A 282 -2.49 15.73 -38.32
C GLU A 282 -2.24 16.35 -39.71
N LEU A 283 -2.52 15.62 -40.78
CA LEU A 283 -2.34 16.09 -42.15
C LEU A 283 -3.52 17.00 -42.55
N ALA A 284 -3.22 18.21 -43.04
CA ALA A 284 -4.22 19.16 -43.53
C ALA A 284 -4.38 19.12 -45.05
N HIS A 285 -3.31 18.86 -45.81
CA HIS A 285 -3.36 18.77 -47.27
C HIS A 285 -2.60 17.56 -47.80
N LEU A 286 -3.24 16.77 -48.67
CA LEU A 286 -2.64 15.63 -49.35
C LEU A 286 -2.74 15.81 -50.88
N ALA A 287 -1.61 15.93 -51.56
CA ALA A 287 -1.55 15.99 -53.02
C ALA A 287 -1.01 14.68 -53.60
N VAL A 288 -1.76 14.03 -54.48
CA VAL A 288 -1.36 12.80 -55.16
C VAL A 288 -0.96 13.14 -56.60
N HIS A 289 0.35 13.23 -56.84
CA HIS A 289 0.97 13.69 -58.08
C HIS A 289 1.63 12.57 -58.90
N ALA A 290 1.43 11.30 -58.52
CA ALA A 290 1.86 10.11 -59.24
C ALA A 290 0.76 9.04 -59.21
N PRO A 291 0.73 8.06 -60.14
CA PRO A 291 -0.30 7.02 -60.13
C PRO A 291 -0.26 6.20 -58.84
N PHE A 292 -1.42 6.03 -58.21
CA PHE A 292 -1.52 5.55 -56.83
C PHE A 292 -2.47 4.35 -56.74
N GLN A 293 -2.18 3.43 -55.81
CA GLN A 293 -2.94 2.20 -55.60
C GLN A 293 -3.16 1.97 -54.11
N GLY A 294 -4.41 1.75 -53.71
CA GLY A 294 -4.83 1.49 -52.34
C GLY A 294 -5.69 2.58 -51.73
N THR A 295 -6.45 2.21 -50.70
CA THR A 295 -7.36 3.16 -50.03
C THR A 295 -6.58 4.24 -49.28
N VAL A 296 -6.97 5.50 -49.46
CA VAL A 296 -6.42 6.65 -48.73
C VAL A 296 -7.30 6.95 -47.52
N LEU A 297 -6.71 6.93 -46.31
CA LEU A 297 -7.34 7.36 -45.06
C LEU A 297 -6.62 8.60 -44.52
N ALA A 298 -7.23 9.78 -44.72
CA ALA A 298 -6.73 11.06 -44.21
C ALA A 298 -7.89 11.95 -43.70
N PRO A 299 -8.57 11.59 -42.58
CA PRO A 299 -9.90 12.11 -42.25
C PRO A 299 -10.01 13.64 -42.12
N ASN A 300 -8.92 14.33 -41.76
CA ASN A 300 -8.88 15.78 -41.61
C ASN A 300 -8.32 16.53 -42.83
N ALA A 301 -7.77 15.82 -43.82
CA ALA A 301 -7.04 16.43 -44.93
C ALA A 301 -7.95 16.80 -46.10
N SER A 302 -7.68 17.96 -46.73
CA SER A 302 -8.16 18.25 -48.07
C SER A 302 -7.25 17.55 -49.09
N ILE A 303 -7.81 16.60 -49.84
CA ILE A 303 -7.09 15.70 -50.75
C ILE A 303 -7.24 16.20 -52.20
N THR A 304 -6.15 16.25 -52.96
CA THR A 304 -6.16 16.58 -54.39
C THR A 304 -5.44 15.50 -55.20
N VAL A 305 -6.15 14.87 -56.14
CA VAL A 305 -5.65 13.76 -56.97
C VAL A 305 -5.45 14.26 -58.40
N THR A 306 -4.19 14.36 -58.84
CA THR A 306 -3.82 14.90 -60.17
C THR A 306 -3.21 13.85 -61.11
N GLN A 307 -3.20 12.58 -60.71
CA GLN A 307 -2.78 11.41 -61.49
C GLN A 307 -3.68 10.21 -61.13
N ASN A 308 -3.73 9.18 -61.98
CA ASN A 308 -4.71 8.10 -61.85
C ASN A 308 -4.59 7.35 -60.51
N LEU A 309 -5.70 7.20 -59.79
CA LEU A 309 -5.78 6.52 -58.50
C LEU A 309 -6.75 5.34 -58.57
N ASP A 310 -6.34 4.20 -58.04
CA ASP A 310 -7.11 2.94 -58.00
C ASP A 310 -7.20 2.49 -56.53
N GLY A 311 -8.33 2.79 -55.88
CA GLY A 311 -8.41 2.90 -54.41
C GLY A 311 -9.50 3.86 -53.92
N SER A 312 -10.21 3.50 -52.85
CA SER A 312 -11.15 4.43 -52.19
C SER A 312 -10.43 5.61 -51.51
N ILE A 313 -11.11 6.74 -51.36
CA ILE A 313 -10.56 7.99 -50.82
C ILE A 313 -11.44 8.47 -49.65
N ILE A 314 -10.86 8.55 -48.45
CA ILE A 314 -11.51 9.01 -47.22
C ILE A 314 -10.81 10.29 -46.73
N GLY A 315 -11.49 11.44 -46.80
CA GLY A 315 -10.90 12.74 -46.46
C GLY A 315 -11.90 13.85 -46.15
N LYS A 316 -11.40 15.01 -45.71
CA LYS A 316 -12.23 16.17 -45.38
C LYS A 316 -12.85 16.79 -46.64
N ASP A 317 -11.99 17.15 -47.58
CA ASP A 317 -12.36 17.60 -48.92
C ASP A 317 -11.65 16.72 -49.96
N VAL A 318 -12.24 16.50 -51.14
CA VAL A 318 -11.65 15.68 -52.20
C VAL A 318 -11.78 16.36 -53.57
N SER A 319 -10.65 16.66 -54.23
CA SER A 319 -10.59 17.21 -55.59
C SER A 319 -9.98 16.20 -56.56
N ILE A 320 -10.74 15.76 -57.57
CA ILE A 320 -10.31 14.79 -58.57
C ILE A 320 -10.06 15.49 -59.92
N GLN A 321 -8.81 15.39 -60.40
CA GLN A 321 -8.29 16.04 -61.61
C GLN A 321 -7.66 15.06 -62.60
N ALA A 322 -7.67 13.76 -62.29
CA ALA A 322 -7.33 12.65 -63.18
C ALA A 322 -8.28 11.46 -62.91
N SER A 323 -8.40 10.52 -63.86
CA SER A 323 -9.38 9.42 -63.73
C SER A 323 -9.09 8.53 -62.52
N THR A 324 -10.13 8.13 -61.79
CA THR A 324 -9.99 7.26 -60.60
C THR A 324 -10.92 6.06 -60.65
N ASN A 325 -10.49 4.93 -60.07
CA ASN A 325 -11.21 3.67 -60.07
C ASN A 325 -11.47 3.17 -58.65
N ARG A 326 -12.68 2.62 -58.44
CA ARG A 326 -13.14 2.03 -57.19
C ARG A 326 -12.40 0.75 -56.82
N TRP A 327 -12.00 0.67 -55.56
CA TRP A 327 -11.36 -0.51 -54.97
C TRP A 327 -11.64 -0.54 -53.46
N ASP A 328 -12.85 -1.00 -53.10
CA ASP A 328 -13.36 -1.00 -51.71
C ASP A 328 -12.46 -1.85 -50.80
N PRO A 329 -11.90 -1.31 -49.70
CA PRO A 329 -10.92 -2.03 -48.89
C PRO A 329 -11.50 -3.24 -48.15
N ASN A 330 -10.75 -4.34 -48.14
CA ASN A 330 -11.09 -5.51 -47.33
C ASN A 330 -11.07 -5.18 -45.82
N PRO A 331 -11.90 -5.86 -44.99
CA PRO A 331 -12.12 -5.47 -43.60
C PRO A 331 -10.85 -5.40 -42.75
N ILE A 332 -10.43 -4.19 -42.41
CA ILE A 332 -9.33 -3.92 -41.48
C ILE A 332 -9.77 -4.33 -40.06
N VAL A 333 -9.11 -5.32 -39.48
CA VAL A 333 -9.44 -5.86 -38.15
C VAL A 333 -8.18 -6.00 -37.30
N LEU A 334 -8.18 -5.37 -36.14
CA LEU A 334 -7.09 -5.55 -35.18
C LEU A 334 -7.17 -6.97 -34.58
N PRO A 335 -6.01 -7.62 -34.32
CA PRO A 335 -6.00 -8.80 -33.47
C PRO A 335 -6.62 -8.44 -32.12
N LYS A 336 -7.51 -9.31 -31.60
CA LYS A 336 -8.11 -9.09 -30.28
C LYS A 336 -7.02 -8.98 -29.22
N ALA A 337 -7.27 -8.18 -28.17
CA ALA A 337 -6.31 -7.97 -27.07
C ALA A 337 -5.83 -9.26 -26.39
N THR A 338 -6.58 -10.36 -26.54
CA THR A 338 -6.21 -11.73 -26.14
C THR A 338 -5.03 -12.35 -26.90
N GLU A 339 -4.59 -11.79 -28.04
CA GLU A 339 -3.46 -12.31 -28.83
C GLU A 339 -2.11 -11.65 -28.50
N GLN A 340 -2.09 -10.61 -27.65
CA GLN A 340 -0.84 -10.09 -27.05
C GLN A 340 -0.80 -10.43 -25.57
N THR A 341 -0.19 -11.56 -25.27
CA THR A 341 -0.02 -12.07 -23.90
C THR A 341 1.38 -11.75 -23.34
N LEU A 342 1.50 -11.91 -22.03
CA LEU A 342 2.71 -11.81 -21.24
C LEU A 342 2.87 -13.12 -20.44
N GLU A 343 4.11 -13.50 -20.22
CA GLU A 343 4.48 -14.61 -19.37
C GLU A 343 5.11 -14.03 -18.09
N ILE A 344 4.45 -14.21 -16.95
CA ILE A 344 4.88 -13.64 -15.66
C ILE A 344 5.32 -14.77 -14.74
N SER A 345 6.61 -14.83 -14.45
CA SER A 345 7.19 -15.81 -13.53
C SER A 345 7.89 -15.14 -12.35
N GLY A 346 8.04 -15.90 -11.28
CA GLY A 346 8.70 -15.46 -10.06
C GLY A 346 9.05 -16.62 -9.14
N GLU A 347 9.66 -16.28 -8.01
CA GLU A 347 10.05 -17.25 -6.99
C GLU A 347 9.54 -16.83 -5.60
N LYS A 348 9.35 -17.85 -4.76
CA LYS A 348 9.07 -17.72 -3.35
C LYS A 348 10.31 -18.14 -2.55
N VAL A 349 10.79 -17.23 -1.72
CA VAL A 349 11.93 -17.41 -0.83
C VAL A 349 11.43 -17.54 0.62
N TRP A 350 12.08 -18.40 1.39
CA TRP A 350 11.86 -18.56 2.82
C TRP A 350 13.12 -18.14 3.59
N GLN A 351 12.94 -17.30 4.61
CA GLN A 351 13.97 -16.92 5.57
C GLN A 351 13.59 -17.52 6.94
N ASP A 352 13.80 -18.82 7.07
CA ASP A 352 13.33 -19.68 8.18
C ASP A 352 14.43 -20.63 8.70
N LEU A 353 15.69 -20.33 8.38
CA LEU A 353 16.88 -21.15 8.68
C LEU A 353 16.77 -22.59 8.14
N ASP A 354 16.25 -22.71 6.91
CA ASP A 354 15.91 -23.96 6.23
C ASP A 354 14.88 -24.81 7.00
N ASN A 355 13.76 -24.17 7.33
CA ASN A 355 12.63 -24.75 8.06
C ASN A 355 13.02 -25.38 9.42
N LYS A 356 13.96 -24.76 10.14
CA LYS A 356 14.51 -25.23 11.45
C LYS A 356 13.47 -25.57 12.53
N TRP A 357 12.22 -25.11 12.36
CA TRP A 357 11.12 -25.28 13.31
C TRP A 357 9.92 -26.09 12.76
N ASP A 358 10.02 -26.67 11.57
CA ASP A 358 8.93 -27.42 10.91
C ASP A 358 7.60 -26.62 10.73
N THR A 359 7.70 -25.30 10.53
CA THR A 359 6.55 -24.39 10.39
C THR A 359 6.23 -23.98 8.95
N ARG A 360 7.09 -24.31 7.97
CA ARG A 360 6.85 -24.03 6.55
C ARG A 360 5.68 -24.90 6.04
N PRO A 361 4.64 -24.33 5.39
CA PRO A 361 3.50 -25.10 4.88
C PRO A 361 3.89 -25.97 3.67
N GLU A 362 3.02 -26.92 3.29
CA GLU A 362 3.18 -27.68 2.03
C GLU A 362 2.95 -26.83 0.77
N SER A 363 2.07 -25.82 0.85
CA SER A 363 1.72 -24.95 -0.26
C SER A 363 1.41 -23.51 0.17
N ILE A 364 1.49 -22.59 -0.78
CA ILE A 364 1.01 -21.20 -0.67
C ILE A 364 0.18 -20.85 -1.91
N THR A 365 -0.67 -19.83 -1.83
CA THR A 365 -1.36 -19.25 -2.98
C THR A 365 -0.71 -17.94 -3.38
N VAL A 366 -0.14 -17.85 -4.57
CA VAL A 366 0.29 -16.58 -5.17
C VAL A 366 -0.86 -16.00 -5.99
N LYS A 367 -1.08 -14.69 -5.87
CA LYS A 367 -2.09 -13.89 -6.58
C LYS A 367 -1.39 -13.02 -7.62
N LEU A 368 -1.87 -13.07 -8.86
CA LEU A 368 -1.55 -12.07 -9.87
C LEU A 368 -2.57 -10.93 -9.78
N LEU A 369 -2.08 -9.70 -9.68
CA LEU A 369 -2.88 -8.48 -9.55
C LEU A 369 -2.80 -7.66 -10.84
N GLN A 370 -3.92 -7.52 -11.56
CA GLN A 370 -4.06 -6.64 -12.72
C GLN A 370 -4.63 -5.29 -12.26
N ASN A 371 -3.90 -4.20 -12.52
CA ASN A 371 -4.27 -2.83 -12.08
C ASN A 371 -4.68 -2.76 -10.59
N GLY A 372 -4.02 -3.56 -9.73
CA GLY A 372 -4.30 -3.63 -8.29
C GLY A 372 -5.50 -4.50 -7.88
N LYS A 373 -6.18 -5.18 -8.80
CA LYS A 373 -7.25 -6.16 -8.52
C LYS A 373 -6.77 -7.58 -8.78
N ALA A 374 -7.27 -8.55 -8.01
CA ALA A 374 -6.99 -9.97 -8.26
C ALA A 374 -7.48 -10.37 -9.67
N PHE A 375 -6.58 -10.93 -10.46
CA PHE A 375 -6.81 -11.38 -11.83
C PHE A 375 -6.76 -12.91 -11.93
N ASP A 376 -5.71 -13.52 -11.37
CA ASP A 376 -5.53 -14.97 -11.32
C ASP A 376 -4.80 -15.40 -10.03
N THR A 377 -4.84 -16.70 -9.70
CA THR A 377 -4.19 -17.28 -8.52
C THR A 377 -3.62 -18.68 -8.80
N GLN A 378 -2.38 -18.92 -8.34
CA GLN A 378 -1.71 -20.22 -8.48
C GLN A 378 -1.34 -20.79 -7.11
N GLU A 379 -1.60 -22.08 -6.88
CA GLU A 379 -0.99 -22.81 -5.76
C GLU A 379 0.47 -23.13 -6.11
N VAL A 380 1.39 -22.78 -5.21
CA VAL A 380 2.83 -22.99 -5.35
C VAL A 380 3.28 -23.94 -4.26
N ARG A 381 4.17 -24.88 -4.62
CA ARG A 381 4.81 -25.86 -3.74
C ARG A 381 6.32 -25.90 -4.03
N ALA A 382 7.09 -26.55 -3.17
CA ALA A 382 8.48 -26.89 -3.47
C ALA A 382 8.56 -27.84 -4.68
N ASN A 383 9.49 -27.57 -5.60
CA ASN A 383 9.86 -28.49 -6.67
C ASN A 383 10.89 -29.54 -6.17
N ASN A 384 11.35 -30.42 -7.06
CA ASN A 384 12.34 -31.46 -6.73
C ASN A 384 13.71 -30.91 -6.25
N ASP A 385 14.02 -29.65 -6.53
CA ASP A 385 15.24 -28.95 -6.09
C ASP A 385 15.00 -28.10 -4.82
N GLY A 386 13.83 -28.24 -4.17
CA GLY A 386 13.41 -27.44 -3.01
C GLY A 386 12.96 -26.01 -3.34
N LYS A 387 13.00 -25.60 -4.62
CA LYS A 387 12.64 -24.24 -5.05
C LYS A 387 11.14 -24.08 -5.22
N TRP A 388 10.63 -22.93 -4.81
CA TRP A 388 9.22 -22.56 -4.96
C TRP A 388 9.11 -21.58 -6.12
N LEU A 389 8.73 -22.08 -7.30
CA LEU A 389 8.64 -21.29 -8.54
C LEU A 389 7.19 -21.22 -9.00
N TYR A 390 6.79 -20.08 -9.54
CA TYR A 390 5.43 -19.85 -10.03
C TYR A 390 5.43 -19.11 -11.36
N HIS A 391 4.36 -19.29 -12.13
CA HIS A 391 4.28 -18.91 -13.53
C HIS A 391 2.83 -18.73 -13.98
N PHE A 392 2.48 -17.51 -14.37
CA PHE A 392 1.22 -17.16 -15.01
C PHE A 392 1.46 -16.95 -16.51
N SER A 393 0.74 -17.72 -17.32
CA SER A 393 0.80 -17.67 -18.78
C SER A 393 -0.42 -16.98 -19.38
N GLU A 394 -0.36 -16.63 -20.66
CA GLU A 394 -1.48 -16.03 -21.41
C GLU A 394 -2.01 -14.69 -20.83
N VAL A 395 -1.20 -13.99 -20.02
CA VAL A 395 -1.63 -12.79 -19.28
C VAL A 395 -1.82 -11.60 -20.23
N PRO A 396 -3.02 -11.00 -20.39
CA PRO A 396 -3.25 -9.97 -21.41
C PRO A 396 -2.37 -8.72 -21.21
N LYS A 397 -1.71 -8.25 -22.27
CA LYS A 397 -0.82 -7.08 -22.21
C LYS A 397 -1.57 -5.74 -22.20
N MET A 398 -2.74 -5.67 -22.82
CA MET A 398 -3.51 -4.44 -23.04
C MET A 398 -5.01 -4.67 -22.83
N ASP A 399 -5.74 -3.62 -22.45
CA ASP A 399 -7.20 -3.62 -22.40
C ASP A 399 -7.85 -3.50 -23.79
N GLU A 400 -9.19 -3.53 -23.83
CA GLU A 400 -9.98 -3.45 -25.07
C GLU A 400 -9.78 -2.14 -25.85
N ASN A 401 -9.20 -1.11 -25.22
CA ASN A 401 -8.89 0.19 -25.82
C ASN A 401 -7.39 0.32 -26.18
N GLY A 402 -6.60 -0.75 -26.05
CA GLY A 402 -5.16 -0.76 -26.33
C GLY A 402 -4.28 -0.24 -25.19
N LYS A 403 -4.84 0.11 -24.03
CA LYS A 403 -4.07 0.63 -22.90
C LYS A 403 -3.39 -0.51 -22.15
N ALA A 404 -2.07 -0.40 -21.92
CA ALA A 404 -1.30 -1.43 -21.23
C ALA A 404 -1.80 -1.69 -19.79
N TYR A 405 -1.90 -2.97 -19.42
CA TYR A 405 -2.16 -3.41 -18.05
C TYR A 405 -0.91 -3.32 -17.17
N SER A 406 -1.08 -2.91 -15.92
CA SER A 406 -0.04 -2.99 -14.88
C SER A 406 -0.23 -4.27 -14.07
N TYR A 407 0.84 -5.04 -13.89
CA TYR A 407 0.82 -6.29 -13.13
C TYR A 407 1.75 -6.24 -11.92
N THR A 408 1.25 -6.72 -10.78
CA THR A 408 2.02 -7.01 -9.57
C THR A 408 1.62 -8.36 -9.00
N VAL A 409 2.41 -8.89 -8.06
CA VAL A 409 2.13 -10.17 -7.39
C VAL A 409 1.93 -9.95 -5.89
N ASP A 410 1.19 -10.85 -5.25
CA ASP A 410 1.10 -10.91 -3.79
C ASP A 410 0.82 -12.33 -3.31
N GLU A 411 1.20 -12.70 -2.08
CA GLU A 411 0.81 -13.98 -1.48
C GLU A 411 -0.54 -13.86 -0.75
N GLY A 412 -1.45 -14.77 -1.08
CA GLY A 412 -2.82 -14.80 -0.61
C GLY A 412 -3.02 -15.30 0.83
N ASN A 413 -2.14 -16.18 1.30
CA ASN A 413 -2.15 -16.78 2.63
C ASN A 413 -0.74 -16.76 3.24
N VAL A 414 -0.42 -15.70 3.99
CA VAL A 414 0.81 -15.68 4.80
C VAL A 414 0.63 -16.67 5.96
N PRO A 415 1.54 -17.64 6.18
CA PRO A 415 1.40 -18.59 7.29
C PRO A 415 1.58 -17.93 8.66
N GLU A 416 1.04 -18.55 9.70
CA GLU A 416 1.21 -18.07 11.07
C GLU A 416 2.68 -18.08 11.48
N GLY A 417 3.13 -17.04 12.19
CA GLY A 417 4.54 -16.85 12.53
C GLY A 417 5.42 -16.37 11.38
N TYR A 418 4.88 -15.95 10.23
CA TYR A 418 5.66 -15.38 9.13
C TYR A 418 5.26 -13.93 8.81
N VAL A 419 6.24 -13.12 8.40
CA VAL A 419 6.02 -11.80 7.79
C VAL A 419 6.45 -11.84 6.32
N LYS A 420 5.55 -11.37 5.45
CA LYS A 420 5.69 -11.31 4.00
C LYS A 420 6.35 -10.00 3.55
N SER A 421 7.20 -10.08 2.54
CA SER A 421 7.67 -8.98 1.71
C SER A 421 7.62 -9.36 0.23
N VAL A 422 7.51 -8.37 -0.66
CA VAL A 422 7.46 -8.58 -2.11
C VAL A 422 8.39 -7.57 -2.79
N ASN A 423 9.20 -8.03 -3.74
CA ASN A 423 10.10 -7.18 -4.54
C ASN A 423 10.13 -7.69 -5.99
N GLY A 424 9.61 -6.90 -6.93
CA GLY A 424 9.39 -7.36 -8.30
C GLY A 424 8.41 -8.55 -8.33
N THR A 425 8.88 -9.70 -8.82
CA THR A 425 8.17 -10.99 -8.73
C THR A 425 8.78 -11.97 -7.71
N THR A 426 9.70 -11.53 -6.85
CA THR A 426 10.16 -12.32 -5.71
C THR A 426 9.30 -12.05 -4.49
N ILE A 427 8.71 -13.10 -3.91
CA ILE A 427 7.98 -13.06 -2.64
C ILE A 427 8.87 -13.69 -1.57
N THR A 428 9.10 -13.02 -0.45
CA THR A 428 9.94 -13.52 0.65
C THR A 428 9.17 -13.52 1.95
N ASN A 429 9.08 -14.67 2.62
CA ASN A 429 8.56 -14.76 3.98
C ASN A 429 9.69 -15.01 4.98
N THR A 430 9.77 -14.14 5.98
CA THR A 430 10.71 -14.25 7.10
C THR A 430 9.99 -14.80 8.31
N TYR A 431 10.55 -15.84 8.94
CA TYR A 431 9.97 -16.44 10.13
C TYR A 431 10.19 -15.53 11.36
N GLN A 432 9.10 -15.22 12.06
CA GLN A 432 9.11 -14.58 13.36
C GLN A 432 8.92 -15.66 14.42
N ASN A 433 10.00 -15.99 15.12
CA ASN A 433 10.02 -17.07 16.10
C ASN A 433 8.95 -16.90 17.20
N SER A 434 7.91 -17.72 17.14
CA SER A 434 6.83 -17.80 18.13
C SER A 434 7.19 -18.65 19.36
N THR A 435 8.37 -19.29 19.40
CA THR A 435 8.79 -20.12 20.54
C THR A 435 9.00 -19.23 21.77
N GLN A 436 8.08 -19.33 22.72
CA GLN A 436 8.14 -18.61 23.99
C GLN A 436 8.81 -19.41 25.11
N THR A 437 9.24 -18.71 26.14
CA THR A 437 9.73 -19.23 27.42
C THR A 437 9.14 -18.42 28.58
N SER A 438 9.39 -18.86 29.81
CA SER A 438 9.08 -18.14 31.03
C SER A 438 10.27 -18.16 31.99
N ILE A 439 10.36 -17.12 32.82
CA ILE A 439 11.34 -16.98 33.89
C ILE A 439 10.56 -16.80 35.19
N SER A 440 10.90 -17.58 36.21
CA SER A 440 10.33 -17.46 37.55
C SER A 440 11.44 -17.42 38.60
N GLY A 441 11.12 -16.79 39.72
CA GLY A 441 12.07 -16.54 40.79
C GLY A 441 11.36 -16.15 42.09
N LYS A 442 12.16 -15.83 43.10
CA LYS A 442 11.69 -15.49 44.44
C LYS A 442 12.53 -14.37 45.06
N LYS A 443 11.93 -13.56 45.92
CA LYS A 443 12.66 -12.70 46.85
C LYS A 443 12.79 -13.41 48.20
N VAL A 444 13.96 -13.30 48.82
CA VAL A 444 14.25 -13.74 50.19
C VAL A 444 14.67 -12.52 51.01
N TRP A 445 14.19 -12.47 52.25
CA TRP A 445 14.54 -11.43 53.21
C TRP A 445 15.31 -12.05 54.39
N GLN A 446 16.48 -11.50 54.69
CA GLN A 446 17.30 -11.85 55.85
C GLN A 446 17.32 -10.64 56.80
N ASP A 447 16.19 -10.42 57.49
CA ASP A 447 15.90 -9.21 58.27
C ASP A 447 15.21 -9.51 59.60
N PHE A 448 15.59 -10.62 60.23
CA PHE A 448 15.06 -11.09 61.52
C PHE A 448 13.52 -11.24 61.50
N ASP A 449 13.02 -11.82 60.40
CA ASP A 449 11.60 -11.93 60.05
C ASP A 449 10.80 -10.62 60.20
N ASN A 450 11.38 -9.52 59.71
CA ASN A 450 10.82 -8.17 59.78
C ASN A 450 10.42 -7.68 61.20
N GLN A 451 11.01 -8.21 62.28
CA GLN A 451 10.74 -7.72 63.65
C GLN A 451 11.10 -6.24 63.86
N LEU A 452 11.83 -5.62 62.92
CA LEU A 452 12.13 -4.19 62.88
C LEU A 452 11.09 -3.33 62.14
N ASN A 453 10.15 -3.93 61.41
CA ASN A 453 9.21 -3.26 60.50
C ASN A 453 9.89 -2.40 59.42
N THR A 454 11.05 -2.85 58.93
CA THR A 454 11.87 -2.15 57.90
C THR A 454 11.63 -2.66 56.48
N ARG A 455 10.98 -3.82 56.31
CA ARG A 455 10.69 -4.41 55.01
C ARG A 455 9.57 -3.61 54.31
N PRO A 456 9.75 -3.16 53.05
CA PRO A 456 8.71 -2.44 52.33
C PRO A 456 7.54 -3.35 51.93
N ASP A 457 6.35 -2.76 51.76
CA ASP A 457 5.14 -3.49 51.31
C ASP A 457 5.29 -4.08 49.89
N THR A 458 6.10 -3.42 49.05
CA THR A 458 6.34 -3.83 47.65
C THR A 458 7.78 -3.58 47.22
N ILE A 459 8.25 -4.33 46.23
CA ILE A 459 9.51 -4.10 45.50
C ILE A 459 9.28 -4.25 43.99
N THR A 460 10.19 -3.71 43.17
CA THR A 460 10.13 -3.86 41.71
C THR A 460 11.30 -4.69 41.22
N ILE A 461 10.99 -5.84 40.63
CA ILE A 461 11.95 -6.72 39.97
C ILE A 461 12.04 -6.32 38.49
N GLU A 462 13.24 -6.24 37.94
CA GLU A 462 13.46 -6.17 36.50
C GLU A 462 13.92 -7.51 35.92
N LEU A 463 13.55 -7.73 34.67
CA LEU A 463 13.97 -8.84 33.83
C LEU A 463 14.82 -8.27 32.70
N LEU A 464 16.08 -8.66 32.63
CA LEU A 464 17.00 -8.25 31.59
C LEU A 464 17.06 -9.33 30.49
N GLN A 465 17.03 -8.91 29.23
CA GLN A 465 17.26 -9.73 28.05
C GLN A 465 18.63 -9.37 27.47
N ASN A 466 19.55 -10.33 27.39
CA ASN A 466 20.94 -10.13 26.94
C ASN A 466 21.71 -8.98 27.67
N GLY A 467 21.26 -8.57 28.86
CA GLY A 467 21.84 -7.48 29.64
C GLY A 467 21.15 -6.11 29.51
N GLU A 468 20.08 -5.99 28.71
CA GLU A 468 19.23 -4.79 28.64
C GLU A 468 17.86 -5.03 29.31
N VAL A 469 17.30 -4.02 29.99
CA VAL A 469 16.01 -4.14 30.69
C VAL A 469 14.87 -4.38 29.71
N TYR A 470 14.21 -5.54 29.82
CA TYR A 470 13.16 -5.98 28.91
C TYR A 470 11.75 -5.82 29.50
N GLN A 471 11.57 -6.17 30.77
CA GLN A 471 10.31 -6.02 31.51
C GLN A 471 10.57 -5.68 32.98
N THR A 472 9.62 -5.00 33.63
CA THR A 472 9.62 -4.78 35.08
C THR A 472 8.32 -5.28 35.70
N LYS A 473 8.37 -5.72 36.96
CA LYS A 473 7.23 -6.26 37.69
C LYS A 473 7.32 -5.91 39.18
N GLN A 474 6.37 -5.11 39.63
CA GLN A 474 6.15 -4.88 41.06
C GLN A 474 5.57 -6.15 41.70
N ILE A 475 6.06 -6.51 42.88
CA ILE A 475 5.59 -7.63 43.70
C ILE A 475 5.46 -7.23 45.17
N GLN A 476 4.68 -8.03 45.90
CA GLN A 476 4.42 -7.94 47.34
C GLN A 476 4.43 -9.35 47.94
N ALA A 477 4.31 -9.47 49.27
CA ALA A 477 4.15 -10.76 49.93
C ALA A 477 2.87 -11.51 49.49
N GLY A 478 2.97 -12.83 49.29
CA GLY A 478 1.84 -13.73 49.11
C GLY A 478 1.16 -14.09 50.43
N GLU A 479 0.07 -14.88 50.35
CA GLU A 479 -0.76 -15.28 51.50
C GLU A 479 0.01 -15.99 52.63
N LYS A 480 1.20 -16.55 52.35
CA LYS A 480 2.06 -17.25 53.32
C LYS A 480 3.34 -16.48 53.64
N GLY A 481 3.42 -15.20 53.27
CA GLY A 481 4.62 -14.37 53.41
C GLY A 481 5.69 -14.61 52.34
N ASP A 482 5.45 -15.51 51.38
CA ASP A 482 6.37 -15.83 50.30
C ASP A 482 6.32 -14.78 49.18
N TRP A 483 7.49 -14.36 48.70
CA TRP A 483 7.61 -13.36 47.63
C TRP A 483 8.02 -14.05 46.33
N MET A 484 7.05 -14.36 45.48
CA MET A 484 7.25 -15.09 44.22
C MET A 484 7.00 -14.19 43.01
N PHE A 485 7.81 -14.35 41.95
CA PHE A 485 7.60 -13.65 40.69
C PHE A 485 7.74 -14.55 39.47
N SER A 486 7.14 -14.09 38.37
CA SER A 486 7.16 -14.77 37.08
C SER A 486 6.96 -13.80 35.93
N PHE A 487 7.67 -14.06 34.84
CA PHE A 487 7.55 -13.41 33.53
C PHE A 487 7.29 -14.51 32.50
N SER A 488 6.37 -14.26 31.56
CA SER A 488 5.87 -15.28 30.62
C SER A 488 5.64 -14.70 29.24
N GLY A 489 5.69 -15.55 28.21
CA GLY A 489 5.56 -15.11 26.82
C GLY A 489 6.83 -14.48 26.25
N LEU A 490 7.97 -14.71 26.91
CA LEU A 490 9.27 -14.17 26.54
C LEU A 490 9.79 -14.90 25.28
N PRO A 491 10.31 -14.24 24.24
CA PRO A 491 10.86 -14.93 23.07
C PRO A 491 12.07 -15.77 23.47
N LYS A 492 12.15 -17.01 23.00
CA LYS A 492 13.25 -17.95 23.34
C LYS A 492 14.48 -17.78 22.45
N TYR A 493 14.28 -17.42 21.18
CA TYR A 493 15.34 -17.21 20.20
C TYR A 493 15.13 -15.89 19.44
N ASP A 494 16.24 -15.30 19.00
CA ASP A 494 16.28 -14.08 18.20
C ASP A 494 15.96 -14.32 16.71
N VAL A 495 16.13 -13.29 15.88
CA VAL A 495 15.90 -13.37 14.42
C VAL A 495 16.95 -14.20 13.66
N SER A 496 18.11 -14.47 14.27
CA SER A 496 19.15 -15.35 13.74
C SER A 496 19.03 -16.80 14.26
N GLY A 497 18.11 -17.04 15.20
CA GLY A 497 17.89 -18.33 15.83
C GLY A 497 18.88 -18.68 16.94
N GLU A 498 19.61 -17.70 17.49
CA GLU A 498 20.40 -17.78 18.72
C GLU A 498 19.48 -17.60 19.95
N ALA A 499 19.86 -18.15 21.11
CA ALA A 499 18.99 -18.12 22.29
C ALA A 499 19.15 -16.84 23.11
N TYR A 500 18.03 -16.22 23.51
CA TYR A 500 18.06 -15.09 24.43
C TYR A 500 18.49 -15.53 25.83
N SER A 501 19.46 -14.81 26.41
CA SER A 501 19.82 -14.92 27.82
C SER A 501 18.88 -14.03 28.65
N TYR A 502 18.43 -14.54 29.80
CA TYR A 502 17.57 -13.81 30.72
C TYR A 502 18.12 -13.84 32.14
N THR A 503 18.22 -12.66 32.77
CA THR A 503 18.62 -12.46 34.16
C THR A 503 17.65 -11.52 34.86
N VAL A 504 17.74 -11.39 36.18
CA VAL A 504 16.84 -10.58 37.01
C VAL A 504 17.61 -9.76 38.02
N ASP A 505 17.06 -8.60 38.40
CA ASP A 505 17.67 -7.62 39.32
C ASP A 505 16.57 -6.86 40.09
N GLU A 506 16.93 -6.10 41.13
CA GLU A 506 16.02 -5.24 41.90
C GLU A 506 16.26 -3.76 41.60
N VAL A 507 15.24 -3.10 41.02
CA VAL A 507 15.33 -1.71 40.50
C VAL A 507 15.73 -0.69 41.57
N ALA A 508 15.43 -0.96 42.84
CA ALA A 508 15.84 -0.13 43.98
C ALA A 508 15.92 -0.96 45.26
N VAL A 509 17.15 -1.25 45.72
CA VAL A 509 17.40 -1.90 47.02
C VAL A 509 16.93 -0.97 48.15
N PRO A 510 16.08 -1.42 49.10
CA PRO A 510 15.57 -0.56 50.16
C PRO A 510 16.65 -0.08 51.14
N GLU A 511 16.41 1.07 51.77
CA GLU A 511 17.36 1.66 52.71
C GLU A 511 17.67 0.71 53.88
N GLY A 512 18.96 0.55 54.19
CA GLY A 512 19.43 -0.33 55.25
C GLY A 512 19.59 -1.81 54.86
N TYR A 513 19.28 -2.19 53.61
CA TYR A 513 19.53 -3.53 53.08
C TYR A 513 20.74 -3.57 52.13
N VAL A 514 21.31 -4.76 51.96
CA VAL A 514 22.26 -5.11 50.90
C VAL A 514 21.67 -6.27 50.10
N GLU A 515 21.82 -6.22 48.78
CA GLU A 515 21.20 -7.13 47.81
C GLU A 515 22.21 -8.15 47.25
N SER A 516 21.71 -9.32 46.83
CA SER A 516 22.43 -10.25 45.97
C SER A 516 21.50 -11.16 45.15
N VAL A 517 21.95 -11.54 43.94
CA VAL A 517 21.21 -12.44 43.03
C VAL A 517 21.91 -13.81 42.89
N GLU A 518 21.18 -14.88 43.21
CA GLU A 518 21.54 -16.27 42.96
C GLU A 518 20.62 -16.88 41.90
N GLY A 519 21.03 -16.74 40.62
CA GLY A 519 20.29 -17.24 39.46
C GLY A 519 19.00 -16.44 39.20
N THR A 520 17.89 -16.87 39.79
CA THR A 520 16.62 -16.10 39.83
C THR A 520 16.08 -15.91 41.26
N THR A 521 16.87 -16.28 42.27
CA THR A 521 16.61 -15.91 43.67
C THR A 521 17.28 -14.58 43.95
N ILE A 522 16.52 -13.60 44.43
CA ILE A 522 17.03 -12.30 44.85
C ILE A 522 16.98 -12.26 46.38
N ILE A 523 18.04 -11.83 47.05
CA ILE A 523 18.19 -11.88 48.51
C ILE A 523 18.49 -10.47 49.02
N ASN A 524 17.72 -9.98 49.99
CA ASN A 524 18.03 -8.75 50.72
C ASN A 524 18.38 -9.05 52.17
N THR A 525 19.59 -8.70 52.59
CA THR A 525 20.09 -8.86 53.96
C THR A 525 20.13 -7.51 54.66
N TYR A 526 19.55 -7.41 55.85
CA TYR A 526 19.53 -6.16 56.60
C TYR A 526 20.92 -5.87 57.19
N ALA A 527 21.46 -4.68 56.91
CA ALA A 527 22.88 -4.37 57.08
C ALA A 527 23.32 -4.10 58.52
N LYS A 528 22.37 -3.83 59.44
CA LYS A 528 22.65 -3.50 60.85
C LYS A 528 22.23 -4.65 61.76
N LYS A 529 23.08 -5.04 62.71
CA LYS A 529 22.72 -5.96 63.80
C LYS A 529 21.98 -5.18 64.89
N PRO A 530 20.73 -5.51 65.24
CA PRO A 530 19.99 -4.76 66.26
C PRO A 530 20.53 -5.03 67.67
N LEU A 531 20.68 -3.97 68.44
CA LEU A 531 21.19 -3.96 69.82
C LEU A 531 20.14 -3.33 70.74
N LYS A 532 20.19 -3.67 72.03
CA LYS A 532 19.41 -3.05 73.11
C LYS A 532 20.29 -2.89 74.36
N ASN A 533 19.82 -2.09 75.30
CA ASN A 533 20.40 -2.00 76.65
C ASN A 533 19.52 -2.78 77.64
N ILE A 534 20.07 -3.15 78.80
CA ILE A 534 19.35 -3.81 79.90
C ILE A 534 19.78 -3.16 81.21
N GLN A 535 18.84 -2.43 81.81
CA GLN A 535 19.01 -1.69 83.04
C GLN A 535 18.18 -2.32 84.17
N GLY A 536 18.64 -2.18 85.41
CA GLY A 536 17.98 -2.67 86.62
C GLY A 536 18.78 -2.33 87.88
N ASP A 537 18.19 -2.64 89.03
CA ASP A 537 18.54 -2.13 90.35
C ASP A 537 18.76 -3.26 91.38
N VAL A 538 19.67 -3.07 92.34
CA VAL A 538 19.89 -3.99 93.48
C VAL A 538 19.36 -3.36 94.78
N ILE A 539 18.16 -3.75 95.19
CA ILE A 539 17.50 -3.22 96.39
C ILE A 539 17.87 -4.02 97.64
N TRP A 540 18.43 -3.35 98.65
CA TRP A 540 18.67 -3.91 99.98
C TRP A 540 17.51 -3.62 100.95
N LYS A 541 17.09 -4.63 101.73
CA LYS A 541 16.03 -4.54 102.76
C LYS A 541 16.57 -4.98 104.11
N ASP A 542 17.41 -4.11 104.65
CA ASP A 542 18.30 -4.27 105.82
C ASP A 542 18.12 -3.14 106.85
N LYS A 543 17.01 -2.40 106.74
CA LYS A 543 16.69 -1.16 107.50
C LYS A 543 17.65 0.02 107.23
N ASN A 544 18.23 0.08 106.03
CA ASN A 544 19.31 1.01 105.66
C ASN A 544 20.60 0.68 106.43
N ASP A 545 20.97 -0.60 106.36
CA ASP A 545 22.16 -1.20 106.94
C ASP A 545 22.39 -0.84 108.42
N GLU A 546 21.33 -0.97 109.24
CA GLU A 546 21.35 -0.68 110.68
C GLU A 546 22.39 -1.53 111.45
N TYR A 547 22.87 -2.61 110.82
CA TYR A 547 23.65 -3.67 111.45
C TYR A 547 25.07 -3.86 110.88
N ASP A 548 25.51 -3.04 109.91
CA ASP A 548 26.85 -3.13 109.28
C ASP A 548 27.07 -4.51 108.62
N THR A 549 26.08 -4.95 107.82
CA THR A 549 26.01 -6.30 107.21
C THR A 549 25.88 -6.30 105.69
N ARG A 550 25.64 -5.14 105.05
CA ARG A 550 25.61 -5.04 103.59
C ARG A 550 27.05 -5.22 103.04
N PRO A 551 27.26 -5.96 101.94
CA PRO A 551 28.57 -6.10 101.34
C PRO A 551 28.99 -4.83 100.58
N ASP A 552 30.29 -4.59 100.45
CA ASP A 552 30.86 -3.46 99.71
C ASP A 552 30.35 -3.35 98.26
N ASN A 553 29.91 -4.44 97.63
CA ASN A 553 29.38 -4.46 96.26
C ASN A 553 28.52 -5.70 95.97
N ALA A 554 27.65 -5.61 94.96
CA ALA A 554 26.90 -6.72 94.36
C ALA A 554 27.40 -7.00 92.93
N LYS A 555 27.61 -8.28 92.61
CA LYS A 555 28.11 -8.77 91.32
C LYS A 555 26.98 -9.37 90.50
N VAL A 556 26.34 -8.52 89.71
CA VAL A 556 25.21 -8.84 88.83
C VAL A 556 25.71 -9.58 87.59
N ILE A 557 25.13 -10.76 87.33
CA ILE A 557 25.42 -11.59 86.15
C ILE A 557 24.26 -11.50 85.16
N LEU A 558 24.52 -11.01 83.95
CA LEU A 558 23.57 -11.04 82.85
C LEU A 558 23.66 -12.38 82.10
N PHE A 559 22.53 -13.07 82.00
CA PHE A 559 22.38 -14.30 81.21
C PHE A 559 21.67 -14.00 79.89
N GLN A 560 22.18 -14.57 78.79
CA GLN A 560 21.55 -14.59 77.47
C GLN A 560 21.09 -16.02 77.17
N ASN A 561 19.77 -16.22 76.93
CA ASN A 561 19.14 -17.53 76.75
C ASN A 561 19.58 -18.58 77.79
N GLY A 562 19.70 -18.16 79.07
CA GLY A 562 20.10 -19.03 80.19
C GLY A 562 21.60 -19.35 80.30
N LYS A 563 22.47 -18.69 79.52
CA LYS A 563 23.94 -18.79 79.63
C LYS A 563 24.53 -17.46 80.07
N VAL A 564 25.55 -17.48 80.93
CA VAL A 564 26.30 -16.27 81.32
C VAL A 564 26.79 -15.54 80.06
N PHE A 565 26.53 -14.24 79.99
CA PHE A 565 26.84 -13.39 78.83
C PHE A 565 27.75 -12.21 79.20
N ARG A 566 27.43 -11.50 80.28
CA ARG A 566 28.27 -10.44 80.89
C ARG A 566 28.11 -10.44 82.41
N ALA A 567 28.97 -9.70 83.10
CA ALA A 567 28.85 -9.39 84.52
C ALA A 567 29.16 -7.91 84.74
N GLN A 568 28.55 -7.31 85.77
CA GLN A 568 28.81 -5.95 86.25
C GLN A 568 28.86 -5.99 87.78
N GLU A 569 29.72 -5.18 88.37
CA GLU A 569 29.74 -4.92 89.82
C GLU A 569 29.12 -3.54 90.06
N VAL A 570 28.32 -3.42 91.13
CA VAL A 570 27.62 -2.21 91.53
C VAL A 570 27.70 -2.03 93.04
N ASP A 571 27.75 -0.78 93.50
CA ASP A 571 27.80 -0.43 94.91
C ASP A 571 27.18 0.97 95.17
N ALA A 572 27.32 1.45 96.41
CA ALA A 572 26.75 2.68 96.92
C ALA A 572 27.61 3.95 96.67
N ASP A 573 28.91 3.81 96.43
CA ASP A 573 29.88 4.93 96.35
C ASP A 573 30.27 5.25 94.89
N LEU A 574 30.06 4.31 93.97
CA LEU A 574 30.08 4.54 92.53
C LEU A 574 28.89 5.40 92.06
N ASP A 575 29.04 6.04 90.89
CA ASP A 575 27.98 6.75 90.14
C ASP A 575 26.74 5.86 89.79
N SER A 576 26.74 4.58 90.17
CA SER A 576 25.64 3.63 89.99
C SER A 576 24.50 3.75 91.01
N ASP A 577 24.77 4.06 92.29
CA ASP A 577 23.77 3.92 93.38
C ASP A 577 22.98 2.59 93.29
N TRP A 578 23.72 1.47 93.20
CA TRP A 578 23.22 0.10 92.99
C TRP A 578 22.52 -0.22 91.64
N ASP A 579 22.42 0.71 90.69
CA ASP A 579 21.95 0.45 89.31
C ASP A 579 23.04 -0.20 88.41
N PHE A 580 22.62 -1.09 87.51
CA PHE A 580 23.45 -1.65 86.42
C PHE A 580 22.92 -1.31 85.03
N ASP A 581 23.80 -1.24 84.02
CA ASP A 581 23.41 -1.05 82.60
C ASP A 581 24.29 -1.89 81.66
N PHE A 582 23.73 -3.00 81.18
CA PHE A 582 24.33 -3.78 80.11
C PHE A 582 23.96 -3.19 78.75
N THR A 583 24.78 -2.26 78.28
CA THR A 583 24.62 -1.59 76.98
C THR A 583 24.99 -2.47 75.78
N ASP A 584 24.48 -2.16 74.59
CA ASP A 584 24.87 -2.81 73.32
C ASP A 584 24.82 -4.35 73.35
N VAL A 585 23.77 -4.94 73.92
CA VAL A 585 23.54 -6.40 73.89
C VAL A 585 22.70 -6.79 72.66
N PRO A 586 23.03 -7.88 71.94
CA PRO A 586 22.27 -8.30 70.76
C PRO A 586 20.78 -8.52 71.06
N GLN A 587 19.91 -7.97 70.22
CA GLN A 587 18.46 -8.12 70.38
C GLN A 587 17.96 -9.48 69.84
N PHE A 588 18.53 -9.94 68.72
CA PHE A 588 18.14 -11.17 68.02
C PHE A 588 19.35 -12.06 67.73
N ASP A 589 19.14 -13.37 67.69
CA ASP A 589 20.15 -14.35 67.25
C ASP A 589 20.28 -14.42 65.72
N ALA A 590 21.14 -15.33 65.23
CA ALA A 590 21.43 -15.48 63.80
C ALA A 590 20.22 -15.95 62.96
N ASP A 591 19.25 -16.62 63.59
CA ASP A 591 17.99 -17.05 62.97
C ASP A 591 16.87 -15.99 63.11
N GLY A 592 17.20 -14.85 63.73
CA GLY A 592 16.28 -13.74 63.96
C GLY A 592 15.41 -13.86 65.20
N LYS A 593 15.60 -14.87 66.04
CA LYS A 593 14.78 -15.04 67.24
C LYS A 593 15.27 -14.08 68.35
N SER A 594 14.33 -13.42 69.03
CA SER A 594 14.63 -12.53 70.14
C SER A 594 15.41 -13.24 71.26
N TYR A 595 16.53 -12.66 71.68
CA TYR A 595 17.29 -13.11 72.86
C TYR A 595 16.51 -12.79 74.15
N VAL A 596 16.25 -13.83 74.93
CA VAL A 596 15.75 -13.73 76.31
C VAL A 596 16.94 -13.40 77.21
N TYR A 597 16.78 -12.43 78.09
CA TYR A 597 17.78 -12.06 79.07
C TYR A 597 17.19 -12.07 80.48
N THR A 598 18.02 -12.43 81.45
CA THR A 598 17.69 -12.47 82.89
C THR A 598 18.95 -12.12 83.68
N VAL A 599 18.79 -11.56 84.88
CA VAL A 599 19.91 -11.28 85.80
C VAL A 599 19.87 -12.21 87.01
N ASN A 600 21.01 -12.36 87.69
CA ASN A 600 21.13 -12.94 89.02
C ASN A 600 22.35 -12.34 89.71
N GLU A 601 22.32 -12.19 91.03
CA GLU A 601 23.53 -11.85 91.81
C GLU A 601 24.42 -13.10 92.00
N SER A 602 25.72 -12.92 92.24
CA SER A 602 26.66 -14.05 92.35
C SER A 602 27.48 -14.09 93.65
N ASN A 603 27.32 -13.09 94.52
CA ASN A 603 28.06 -12.93 95.78
C ASN A 603 27.15 -12.54 96.96
N VAL A 604 25.86 -12.91 96.91
CA VAL A 604 24.89 -12.72 98.00
C VAL A 604 25.48 -13.21 99.32
N PRO A 605 25.50 -12.38 100.39
CA PRO A 605 26.00 -12.80 101.70
C PRO A 605 25.13 -13.91 102.32
N ALA A 606 25.69 -14.70 103.23
CA ALA A 606 25.01 -15.85 103.81
C ALA A 606 23.76 -15.50 104.64
N ASP A 607 23.70 -14.27 105.16
CA ASP A 607 22.66 -13.77 106.05
C ASP A 607 21.50 -13.06 105.31
N TYR A 608 21.46 -13.16 103.97
CA TYR A 608 20.48 -12.49 103.11
C TYR A 608 19.74 -13.49 102.19
N ASP A 609 18.41 -13.42 102.18
CA ASP A 609 17.59 -14.07 101.14
C ASP A 609 17.51 -13.16 99.90
N SER A 610 17.83 -13.70 98.73
CA SER A 610 17.94 -12.94 97.47
C SER A 610 16.89 -13.38 96.45
N SER A 611 16.18 -12.40 95.90
CA SER A 611 15.07 -12.60 94.98
C SER A 611 15.20 -11.70 93.76
N VAL A 612 14.80 -12.18 92.57
CA VAL A 612 14.86 -11.43 91.31
C VAL A 612 13.47 -11.25 90.73
N SER A 613 13.11 -10.03 90.36
CA SER A 613 11.85 -9.68 89.71
C SER A 613 12.08 -8.84 88.45
N GLY A 614 12.04 -9.49 87.29
CA GLY A 614 12.39 -8.85 86.02
C GLY A 614 13.90 -8.60 85.93
N TYR A 615 14.31 -7.34 86.14
CA TYR A 615 15.72 -6.94 86.29
C TYR A 615 16.05 -6.34 87.66
N THR A 616 15.05 -6.13 88.53
CA THR A 616 15.28 -5.75 89.93
C THR A 616 15.73 -6.96 90.73
N ILE A 617 16.84 -6.84 91.44
CA ILE A 617 17.30 -7.77 92.47
C ILE A 617 16.87 -7.20 93.83
N THR A 618 16.50 -8.06 94.76
CA THR A 618 16.10 -7.67 96.11
C THR A 618 16.65 -8.65 97.13
N ASN A 619 17.53 -8.13 97.99
CA ASN A 619 18.16 -8.86 99.08
C ASN A 619 17.52 -8.43 100.40
N VAL A 620 17.12 -9.41 101.23
CA VAL A 620 16.44 -9.20 102.51
C VAL A 620 17.27 -9.81 103.63
N LEU A 621 17.64 -9.01 104.63
CA LEU A 621 18.38 -9.49 105.79
C LEU A 621 17.51 -10.48 106.61
N GLU A 622 18.04 -11.66 106.93
CA GLU A 622 17.30 -12.63 107.72
C GLU A 622 17.06 -12.13 109.16
N GLU A 623 15.87 -12.38 109.71
CA GLU A 623 15.50 -11.96 111.07
C GLU A 623 16.41 -12.61 112.14
N THR A 624 16.98 -13.79 111.85
CA THR A 624 17.98 -14.50 112.66
C THR A 624 19.38 -13.87 112.67
N ALA A 625 19.67 -12.96 111.74
CA ALA A 625 20.92 -12.19 111.71
C ALA A 625 20.80 -10.82 112.40
N MET A 626 19.59 -10.41 112.78
CA MET A 626 19.37 -9.21 113.59
C MET A 626 19.67 -9.53 115.07
N PRO A 627 20.54 -8.76 115.76
CA PRO A 627 20.85 -9.02 117.16
C PRO A 627 19.62 -8.85 118.07
N GLU A 628 19.48 -9.74 119.07
CA GLU A 628 18.40 -9.64 120.06
C GLU A 628 18.52 -8.34 120.89
N PRO A 629 17.40 -7.68 121.25
CA PRO A 629 17.41 -6.46 122.06
C PRO A 629 17.86 -6.75 123.50
N ASP A 630 18.90 -6.04 123.95
CA ASP A 630 19.55 -6.25 125.26
C ASP A 630 18.83 -5.50 126.41
N ASP A 631 17.99 -6.22 127.16
CA ASP A 631 17.39 -5.76 128.42
C ASP A 631 18.26 -6.23 129.62
N GLN A 632 19.00 -5.31 130.24
CA GLN A 632 19.80 -5.55 131.45
C GLN A 632 19.10 -5.03 132.72
N GLU A 633 18.90 -5.89 133.74
CA GLU A 633 18.74 -5.46 135.14
C GLU A 633 19.90 -6.01 135.99
N ASP A 634 20.39 -5.17 136.91
CA ASP A 634 21.60 -5.34 137.72
C ASP A 634 21.27 -5.82 139.14
N ASP A 635 22.04 -6.76 139.68
CA ASP A 635 22.50 -6.65 141.07
C ASP A 635 23.78 -7.49 141.34
N SER A 636 24.66 -6.93 142.17
CA SER A 636 25.97 -7.48 142.60
C SER A 636 25.87 -7.97 144.08
N PRO A 637 26.92 -8.21 144.93
CA PRO A 637 28.39 -8.14 144.71
C PRO A 637 29.29 -9.19 145.45
N ASP A 638 30.62 -9.02 145.28
CA ASP A 638 31.76 -9.33 146.20
C ASP A 638 32.07 -10.81 146.56
N SER A 639 33.27 -11.37 146.32
CA SER A 639 34.52 -10.94 146.99
C SER A 639 35.82 -11.62 146.50
N ARG A 640 36.98 -10.97 146.77
CA ARG A 640 38.40 -11.31 146.43
C ARG A 640 39.14 -12.03 147.60
N PRO A 641 40.46 -12.39 147.58
CA PRO A 641 41.57 -12.30 146.58
C PRO A 641 42.23 -13.69 146.24
N ASP A 642 43.42 -13.92 145.66
CA ASP A 642 44.71 -13.18 145.47
C ASP A 642 45.62 -13.80 144.35
N GLY A 643 46.63 -13.05 143.85
CA GLY A 643 47.79 -13.51 143.01
C GLY A 643 47.61 -13.46 141.46
N SER A 644 48.23 -12.61 140.60
CA SER A 644 49.64 -12.13 140.44
C SER A 644 50.55 -13.15 139.70
N VAL A 645 51.35 -12.91 138.63
CA VAL A 645 51.77 -11.75 137.75
C VAL A 645 52.55 -12.35 136.52
N ASP A 646 52.90 -11.81 135.33
CA ASP A 646 52.82 -10.57 134.48
C ASP A 646 52.98 -11.02 132.97
N GLY A 647 53.01 -10.23 131.87
CA GLY A 647 52.84 -8.78 131.60
C GLY A 647 53.50 -8.29 130.27
N THR A 648 53.00 -7.19 129.67
CA THR A 648 53.60 -6.30 128.60
C THR A 648 53.76 -6.83 127.14
N THR A 649 53.67 -6.06 126.03
CA THR A 649 53.49 -4.58 125.78
C THR A 649 52.89 -4.24 124.38
N ASP A 650 52.51 -2.98 124.18
CA ASP A 650 51.86 -2.28 123.04
C ASP A 650 52.81 -1.96 121.83
N GLY A 651 52.46 -1.27 120.72
CA GLY A 651 51.22 -0.59 120.24
C GLY A 651 51.43 0.31 118.98
N ASP A 652 50.35 0.94 118.45
CA ASP A 652 50.23 2.06 117.46
C ASP A 652 50.92 2.01 116.06
N SER A 653 50.35 2.48 114.93
CA SER A 653 49.81 3.85 114.66
C SER A 653 49.13 4.03 113.26
N ASN A 654 48.46 5.18 113.05
CA ASN A 654 47.67 5.66 111.86
C ASN A 654 48.41 5.78 110.49
N GLY A 655 47.65 5.89 109.37
CA GLY A 655 48.18 6.49 108.11
C GLY A 655 47.32 6.53 106.81
N GLN A 656 46.44 7.54 106.69
CA GLN A 656 45.78 8.15 105.51
C GLN A 656 46.22 7.92 104.01
N ILE A 657 45.20 8.01 103.12
CA ILE A 657 45.05 8.69 101.78
C ILE A 657 45.70 8.23 100.44
N ASN A 658 44.79 8.15 99.44
CA ASN A 658 44.78 8.60 98.03
C ASN A 658 45.85 8.22 96.95
N GLU A 659 45.28 7.81 95.81
CA GLU A 659 45.54 8.27 94.42
C GLU A 659 46.64 7.67 93.51
N ASN A 660 46.12 7.12 92.39
CA ASN A 660 46.51 7.39 91.00
C ASN A 660 47.67 6.65 90.30
N ALA A 661 47.45 6.54 88.97
CA ALA A 661 48.37 6.22 87.87
C ALA A 661 48.79 4.75 87.61
N GLU A 662 48.42 4.28 86.42
CA GLU A 662 49.28 3.74 85.34
C GLU A 662 50.71 3.26 85.72
N GLU A 663 51.25 2.16 85.19
CA GLU A 663 51.22 1.73 83.78
C GLU A 663 51.78 0.28 83.63
N ASN A 664 51.63 -0.34 82.45
CA ASN A 664 52.48 -1.41 81.88
C ASN A 664 52.74 -2.73 82.67
N LEU A 665 52.51 -3.89 82.03
CA LEU A 665 53.62 -4.70 81.46
C LEU A 665 53.21 -5.94 80.63
N VAL A 666 53.77 -5.95 79.41
CA VAL A 666 53.94 -7.01 78.40
C VAL A 666 54.19 -8.44 78.93
N ASN A 667 53.47 -9.43 78.37
CA ASN A 667 53.97 -10.72 77.79
C ASN A 667 52.78 -11.65 77.43
N GLY A 668 52.76 -12.48 76.37
CA GLY A 668 53.67 -12.61 75.23
C GLY A 668 54.03 -14.05 74.83
N PHE A 669 53.29 -14.70 73.90
CA PHE A 669 53.68 -15.93 73.15
C PHE A 669 52.75 -16.04 71.91
N SER A 670 53.21 -15.96 70.65
CA SER A 670 53.81 -17.02 69.80
C SER A 670 52.87 -18.21 69.49
N GLY A 671 52.54 -18.54 68.22
CA GLY A 671 52.93 -17.91 66.94
C GLY A 671 52.67 -18.81 65.70
N TYR A 672 53.11 -18.34 64.51
CA TYR A 672 53.10 -19.03 63.18
C TYR A 672 51.70 -19.27 62.53
N SER A 673 51.49 -19.10 61.20
CA SER A 673 52.37 -18.56 60.13
C SER A 673 51.63 -18.24 58.82
N ASN A 674 52.03 -17.13 58.15
CA ASN A 674 52.37 -16.95 56.71
C ASN A 674 51.38 -17.43 55.60
N GLU A 675 51.21 -16.78 54.44
CA GLU A 675 51.82 -15.62 53.75
C GLU A 675 50.78 -15.01 52.75
N ARG A 676 50.77 -13.70 52.42
CA ARG A 676 51.43 -12.99 51.27
C ARG A 676 51.26 -13.65 49.89
N SER A 677 51.13 -12.97 48.74
CA SER A 677 51.24 -11.56 48.31
C SER A 677 50.19 -11.29 47.20
N ALA A 678 49.56 -10.12 47.05
CA ALA A 678 50.05 -8.80 46.61
C ALA A 678 50.36 -8.65 45.09
N VAL A 679 49.45 -7.95 44.38
CA VAL A 679 49.64 -6.88 43.36
C VAL A 679 50.51 -7.12 42.12
N GLU A 680 49.92 -6.89 40.93
CA GLU A 680 50.62 -6.19 39.83
C GLU A 680 49.66 -5.39 38.90
N LYS A 681 50.19 -4.38 38.20
CA LYS A 681 49.51 -3.53 37.19
C LYS A 681 50.32 -3.52 35.89
N ILE A 682 49.72 -3.82 34.73
CA ILE A 682 50.32 -3.51 33.41
C ILE A 682 49.26 -2.98 32.44
N THR A 683 49.66 -2.04 31.58
CA THR A 683 48.85 -1.38 30.55
C THR A 683 49.41 -1.60 29.14
N ALA A 684 48.56 -1.95 28.16
CA ALA A 684 48.80 -1.81 26.71
C ALA A 684 47.41 -1.70 26.02
N ALA A 685 47.09 -0.74 25.15
CA ALA A 685 47.75 -0.19 23.95
C ALA A 685 47.44 -0.99 22.66
N SER A 686 46.80 -0.32 21.70
CA SER A 686 46.31 -0.88 20.43
C SER A 686 47.39 -0.98 19.34
N PRO A 687 47.14 -1.77 18.27
CA PRO A 687 47.53 -1.41 16.91
C PRO A 687 46.32 -0.91 16.10
N ARG A 688 46.58 -0.09 15.08
CA ARG A 688 45.61 0.53 14.18
C ARG A 688 45.89 0.07 12.75
N VAL A 689 44.87 -0.41 12.04
CA VAL A 689 44.93 -0.62 10.58
C VAL A 689 43.82 0.19 9.93
N THR A 690 44.17 0.90 8.87
CA THR A 690 43.28 1.80 8.12
C THR A 690 43.01 1.26 6.72
N THR A 691 41.78 1.41 6.21
CA THR A 691 41.57 1.95 4.86
C THR A 691 40.15 2.50 4.65
N ASN A 692 40.11 3.73 4.13
CA ASN A 692 39.21 4.27 3.11
C ASN A 692 37.68 4.15 3.27
N SER A 693 37.11 5.30 3.63
CA SER A 693 35.71 5.68 3.43
C SER A 693 35.28 5.78 1.95
N VAL A 694 34.01 5.49 1.68
CA VAL A 694 33.18 6.20 0.67
C VAL A 694 31.90 6.65 1.39
N ALA A 695 31.38 7.84 1.06
CA ALA A 695 30.31 8.48 1.82
C ALA A 695 28.99 8.61 1.03
N VAL A 696 27.87 8.42 1.72
CA VAL A 696 26.52 8.85 1.30
C VAL A 696 25.81 9.43 2.54
N SER A 697 24.99 10.48 2.36
CA SER A 697 24.33 11.22 3.45
C SER A 697 23.11 10.48 4.01
N PRO A 698 22.78 10.62 5.32
CA PRO A 698 21.51 10.13 5.88
C PRO A 698 20.26 10.79 5.28
N GLN A 699 19.14 10.08 5.37
CA GLN A 699 17.82 10.47 4.85
C GLN A 699 17.04 11.41 5.80
N GLU A 700 15.94 11.96 5.28
CA GLU A 700 15.04 12.89 5.96
C GLU A 700 14.22 12.24 7.11
N LYS A 701 13.77 13.09 8.05
CA LYS A 701 12.90 12.66 9.16
C LYS A 701 11.46 12.50 8.68
N THR A 702 10.95 11.27 8.62
CA THR A 702 9.51 11.02 8.46
C THR A 702 8.75 11.50 9.70
N LYS A 703 7.67 12.25 9.47
CA LYS A 703 6.91 12.95 10.51
C LYS A 703 5.62 12.19 10.80
N GLN A 704 5.48 11.65 12.01
CA GLN A 704 4.27 10.95 12.43
C GLN A 704 3.05 11.89 12.43
N LEU A 705 1.90 11.38 12.00
CA LEU A 705 0.59 12.01 12.12
C LEU A 705 -0.21 11.30 13.24
N PRO A 706 -0.96 12.04 14.09
CA PRO A 706 -1.59 11.48 15.28
C PRO A 706 -2.93 10.77 15.00
N LYS A 707 -3.41 10.06 16.03
CA LYS A 707 -4.67 9.30 16.03
C LYS A 707 -5.91 10.21 16.01
N THR A 708 -7.02 9.67 15.51
CA THR A 708 -8.36 10.30 15.45
C THR A 708 -9.05 10.37 16.81
N GLY A 709 -9.88 11.40 17.04
CA GLY A 709 -10.81 11.49 18.17
C GLY A 709 -11.96 12.48 17.95
N ASP A 710 -13.18 11.95 17.97
CA ASP A 710 -14.50 12.50 18.36
C ASP A 710 -15.13 13.81 17.80
N ALA A 711 -16.47 13.80 17.91
CA ALA A 711 -17.45 14.92 18.02
C ALA A 711 -18.06 15.58 16.76
N ASP A 712 -19.26 15.08 16.41
CA ASP A 712 -20.54 15.79 16.17
C ASP A 712 -20.64 17.13 15.39
N GLY A 713 -21.65 17.20 14.50
CA GLY A 713 -22.11 18.47 13.90
C GLY A 713 -23.26 18.34 12.90
N LYS A 714 -24.51 18.18 13.35
CA LYS A 714 -25.70 18.25 12.47
C LYS A 714 -26.13 19.70 12.20
N TRP A 715 -26.38 20.05 10.94
CA TRP A 715 -27.35 21.08 10.54
C TRP A 715 -28.10 20.67 9.26
N SER A 716 -29.33 21.15 9.08
CA SER A 716 -30.24 20.67 8.05
C SER A 716 -31.26 21.72 7.59
N LEU A 717 -31.33 22.00 6.29
CA LEU A 717 -32.54 22.46 5.57
C LEU A 717 -32.27 22.23 4.05
N LEU A 718 -33.08 21.62 3.17
CA LEU A 718 -34.53 21.42 2.92
C LEU A 718 -35.13 22.34 1.83
N VAL A 719 -36.01 21.74 1.02
CA VAL A 719 -36.89 22.31 -0.05
C VAL A 719 -36.19 22.73 -1.37
N GLY A 720 -36.67 22.36 -2.57
CA GLY A 720 -37.67 21.32 -2.87
C GLY A 720 -38.32 21.35 -4.27
N ILE A 721 -38.62 20.13 -4.78
CA ILE A 721 -39.88 19.64 -5.40
C ILE A 721 -40.47 20.39 -6.63
N LEU A 722 -40.62 19.68 -7.76
CA LEU A 722 -41.86 19.44 -8.58
C LEU A 722 -41.47 18.87 -9.98
N LEU A 723 -42.27 18.10 -10.74
CA LEU A 723 -43.21 17.00 -10.45
C LEU A 723 -43.66 16.31 -11.78
N ALA A 724 -44.19 15.07 -11.70
CA ALA A 724 -44.92 14.30 -12.74
C ALA A 724 -44.14 13.86 -14.02
N GLY A 725 -44.50 12.77 -14.72
CA GLY A 725 -45.48 11.71 -14.40
C GLY A 725 -45.90 10.85 -15.60
N ILE A 726 -46.50 9.67 -15.35
CA ILE A 726 -47.07 8.69 -16.34
C ILE A 726 -45.99 7.89 -17.14
N GLY A 727 -46.11 6.59 -17.44
CA GLY A 727 -47.02 5.55 -16.91
C GLY A 727 -47.19 4.29 -17.79
N ILE A 728 -47.42 3.13 -17.15
CA ILE A 728 -48.07 1.89 -17.63
C ILE A 728 -47.50 1.15 -18.89
N PHE A 729 -46.96 -0.07 -18.72
CA PHE A 729 -47.48 -1.38 -19.23
C PHE A 729 -46.40 -2.48 -19.22
N TRP A 730 -46.73 -3.65 -18.66
CA TRP A 730 -46.17 -4.96 -19.07
C TRP A 730 -47.21 -6.05 -18.80
N SER A 731 -47.54 -6.86 -19.80
CA SER A 731 -48.65 -7.82 -19.74
C SER A 731 -48.18 -9.25 -19.47
N VAL A 732 -48.94 -9.98 -18.66
CA VAL A 732 -48.75 -11.43 -18.45
C VAL A 732 -49.46 -12.21 -19.54
N THR A 733 -48.72 -13.02 -20.31
CA THR A 733 -49.28 -14.23 -20.94
C THR A 733 -48.25 -15.35 -20.88
N ALA A 734 -48.59 -16.45 -20.22
CA ALA A 734 -47.83 -17.70 -20.28
C ALA A 734 -48.60 -18.73 -21.13
N TYR A 735 -47.92 -19.45 -22.01
CA TYR A 735 -48.51 -20.64 -22.64
C TYR A 735 -47.51 -21.79 -22.76
N ARG A 736 -47.87 -22.93 -22.17
CA ARG A 736 -47.16 -24.20 -22.35
C ARG A 736 -47.76 -24.95 -23.53
N ARG A 737 -46.93 -25.50 -24.43
CA ARG A 737 -47.10 -26.92 -24.80
C ARG A 737 -45.83 -27.57 -25.34
N THR A 738 -45.86 -28.90 -25.31
CA THR A 738 -44.71 -29.80 -25.40
C THR A 738 -44.70 -30.60 -26.70
N ARG A 739 -43.54 -31.25 -26.94
CA ARG A 739 -43.23 -32.30 -27.93
C ARG A 739 -42.75 -31.79 -29.28
N LYS A 740 -41.97 -32.52 -30.07
CA LYS A 740 -40.95 -33.62 -29.95
C LYS A 740 -40.85 -34.18 -31.39
N THR A 741 -39.64 -34.57 -31.83
CA THR A 741 -39.35 -35.47 -32.99
C THR A 741 -39.91 -35.11 -34.38
N GLY A 742 -39.04 -34.99 -35.39
CA GLY A 742 -39.48 -34.97 -36.79
C GLY A 742 -38.42 -34.68 -37.86
N TYR A 743 -37.38 -35.53 -37.94
CA TYR A 743 -36.24 -35.46 -38.89
C TYR A 743 -35.25 -34.29 -38.70
#